data_AF-A0A919BAH2-F1
#
_entry.id   AF-A0A919BAH2-F1
#
_cell.length_a   1.000
_cell.length_b   1.000
_cell.length_c   1.000
_cell.angle_alpha   90.00
_cell.angle_beta   90.00
_cell.angle_gamma   90.00
#
_symmetry.space_group_name_H-M   'P 1'
#
loop_
_entity.id
_entity.type
_entity.pdbx_description
1 polymer ?
#
loop_
_entity_poly.entity_id
_entity_poly.type
_entity_poly.pdbx_seq_one_letter_code
_entity_poly.pdbx_strand_id
1 'polypeptide(L)'
;MSTAVSVGDDVREDAGGDVPADVSVVVITYNDAGRLSRAVRSVLGQSLYRLEVVVVDDCSTDDTPAVVRGLARSDPRVRGLRLPANSGGCGAPRNAGIAAARAPYVMFLDSDDELPYHACKSLLLTAEETGADFVTGEVTRVFEETGTTGLWYPELFEDTRVVEGIRQDPRHFLDHLSTNKLYRASFLARHRLRFPEDLHYEDQLFTARAFTLARSFAVVPWPVYTWRLAADPAAGPSISSSRHKLQNVADRIAVARRVDAFLEESGNADLRPHKDAKFLRHDLRLHLGDLPFRDARWAAGLAATAGPYLTGLAPAALAALPREQRVCQHLLLTGRLTEAAECARTLDRPRLAPRHIVRDSAGRTYWGSTLPADDEEAAALDISDWHMAEQPFTTGPLRHEVARLEAAGPRLRLLLHTYDPCRLLAAGPVTARLRLGREAPSLTVPVRYEPAGAANDDGAVRTARCELDLRHVRVPATGFGGRRHPVVVLDRLGLTRTDPLLAPAHEPPVTVRTAHHDVRAACEGRGAGRLELTWHRRGLLLAAEAAAPALTPVRRRAGRLARRVTGPRARALVQHELRRLPLDEHLVVFEALEGRGYADSPRYIHEEILRRRLPLRAVWSYTGSTASYPEGVELVRRGSWAYIHAITRARYWVDSHGFPAQFAKRPGTRYLQTWHGQAFKHMGFDTPELRLAGPGRRRLHREMVARWDALVSPSEEFERTFVRANEYTGELLRTGLPRNDVLVRWNEPAQRDRATATRERLQIAAGRKVLLYAPTFRDGARDSGASIRVDLTALVAALGEEWTVVVRPHYYERFTVARELGHAVRDGRDFTDLNDLLLVSDALLTDYSSVMFDYANLGRPILLFTDDYDDYRSVARGTYYDLPGIAPGPMLSTTGELVAALRDLRAVQDQWAGPYARFQARFNSHETGWASKAVVDQFFADVAGPERPGKDVRR
;
A
#
# COMPACT_ATOMS: atom_id res chain seq x y z
N MET A 1 -42.74 -74.81 -0.61
CA MET A 1 -43.84 -73.94 -1.08
C MET A 1 -43.18 -72.66 -1.59
N SER A 2 -42.71 -72.55 -2.84
CA SER A 2 -43.48 -72.43 -4.10
C SER A 2 -44.58 -71.37 -3.95
N THR A 3 -44.57 -70.22 -4.64
CA THR A 3 -44.47 -70.05 -6.10
C THR A 3 -43.91 -68.67 -6.51
N ALA A 4 -43.19 -68.66 -7.65
CA ALA A 4 -42.81 -67.50 -8.45
C ALA A 4 -43.56 -67.50 -9.79
N VAL A 5 -43.88 -66.33 -10.36
CA VAL A 5 -44.08 -65.99 -11.80
C VAL A 5 -44.00 -64.44 -11.89
N SER A 6 -42.94 -63.79 -12.37
CA SER A 6 -42.47 -63.49 -13.75
C SER A 6 -43.06 -62.23 -14.43
N VAL A 7 -42.16 -61.25 -14.62
CA VAL A 7 -41.89 -60.39 -15.81
C VAL A 7 -43.04 -59.58 -16.44
N GLY A 8 -42.83 -58.26 -16.42
CA GLY A 8 -43.27 -57.34 -17.47
C GLY A 8 -42.17 -56.28 -17.66
N ASP A 9 -41.28 -56.52 -18.62
CA ASP A 9 -40.39 -55.49 -19.17
C ASP A 9 -41.25 -54.45 -19.89
N ASP A 10 -41.12 -53.18 -19.54
CA ASP A 10 -41.45 -52.10 -20.45
C ASP A 10 -40.37 -51.02 -20.35
N VAL A 11 -39.57 -50.98 -21.41
CA VAL A 11 -38.50 -50.03 -21.68
C VAL A 11 -39.12 -48.64 -21.78
N ARG A 12 -38.73 -47.74 -20.87
CA ARG A 12 -38.85 -46.29 -21.08
C ARG A 12 -37.51 -45.63 -20.79
N GLU A 13 -36.74 -45.53 -21.87
CA GLU A 13 -35.89 -44.42 -22.30
C GLU A 13 -35.32 -43.52 -21.19
N ASP A 14 -34.01 -43.70 -21.00
CA ASP A 14 -33.01 -42.73 -20.54
C ASP A 14 -33.44 -41.26 -20.63
N ALA A 15 -33.88 -40.71 -19.50
CA ALA A 15 -33.73 -39.29 -19.21
C ALA A 15 -32.35 -39.09 -18.56
N GLY A 16 -31.46 -38.39 -19.27
CA GLY A 16 -30.06 -38.10 -18.95
C GLY A 16 -29.64 -38.25 -17.48
N GLY A 17 -28.72 -39.20 -17.24
CA GLY A 17 -28.15 -39.49 -15.93
C GLY A 17 -27.62 -38.25 -15.21
N ASP A 18 -28.06 -38.09 -13.97
CA ASP A 18 -27.68 -37.03 -13.03
C ASP A 18 -26.20 -37.19 -12.66
N VAL A 19 -25.31 -36.48 -13.38
CA VAL A 19 -23.89 -36.46 -13.05
C VAL A 19 -23.74 -35.73 -11.71
N PRO A 20 -23.19 -36.36 -10.65
CA PRO A 20 -23.14 -35.76 -9.32
C PRO A 20 -22.41 -34.41 -9.33
N ALA A 21 -22.92 -33.43 -8.60
CA ALA A 21 -22.22 -32.15 -8.41
C ALA A 21 -20.94 -32.36 -7.58
N ASP A 22 -19.88 -31.62 -7.90
CA ASP A 22 -18.61 -31.67 -7.17
C ASP A 22 -18.62 -30.68 -5.98
N VAL A 23 -19.34 -29.56 -6.10
CA VAL A 23 -19.48 -28.55 -5.04
C VAL A 23 -20.95 -28.13 -4.88
N SER A 24 -21.43 -28.10 -3.63
CA SER A 24 -22.70 -27.49 -3.23
C SER A 24 -22.44 -26.10 -2.67
N VAL A 25 -22.94 -25.06 -3.35
CA VAL A 25 -22.89 -23.69 -2.85
C VAL A 25 -24.20 -23.37 -2.13
N VAL A 26 -24.10 -23.15 -0.82
CA VAL A 26 -25.21 -22.77 0.05
C VAL A 26 -25.34 -21.25 0.04
N VAL A 27 -26.43 -20.76 -0.54
CA VAL A 27 -26.77 -19.32 -0.59
C VAL A 27 -27.85 -19.04 0.46
N ILE A 28 -27.55 -18.20 1.45
CA ILE A 28 -28.56 -17.81 2.46
C ILE A 28 -29.21 -16.48 2.09
N THR A 29 -30.50 -16.31 2.40
CA THR A 29 -31.23 -15.09 2.07
C THR A 29 -32.34 -14.79 3.08
N TYR A 30 -32.55 -13.51 3.36
CA TYR A 30 -33.71 -13.00 4.10
C TYR A 30 -34.05 -11.58 3.62
N ASN A 31 -35.26 -11.38 3.10
CA ASN A 31 -35.75 -10.10 2.59
C ASN A 31 -34.76 -9.39 1.63
N ASP A 32 -34.23 -10.13 0.64
CA ASP A 32 -33.22 -9.63 -0.29
C ASP A 32 -33.50 -9.99 -1.76
N ALA A 33 -34.76 -9.78 -2.18
CA ALA A 33 -35.19 -10.04 -3.55
C ALA A 33 -34.32 -9.33 -4.61
N GLY A 34 -33.84 -8.13 -4.28
CA GLY A 34 -33.09 -7.26 -5.19
C GLY A 34 -31.67 -7.73 -5.50
N ARG A 35 -30.98 -8.38 -4.55
CA ARG A 35 -29.57 -8.80 -4.73
C ARG A 35 -29.40 -10.30 -4.94
N LEU A 36 -30.32 -11.14 -4.45
CA LEU A 36 -30.22 -12.60 -4.55
C LEU A 36 -29.92 -13.12 -5.97
N SER A 37 -30.57 -12.55 -6.99
CA SER A 37 -30.34 -12.94 -8.39
C SER A 37 -28.89 -12.75 -8.85
N ARG A 38 -28.20 -11.74 -8.31
CA ARG A 38 -26.79 -11.47 -8.62
C ARG A 38 -25.88 -12.52 -7.98
N ALA A 39 -26.07 -12.79 -6.69
CA ALA A 39 -25.33 -13.81 -5.96
C ALA A 39 -25.43 -15.18 -6.66
N VAL A 40 -26.64 -15.64 -6.95
CA VAL A 40 -26.87 -16.93 -7.64
C VAL A 40 -26.26 -16.95 -9.04
N ARG A 41 -26.36 -15.86 -9.82
CA ARG A 41 -25.70 -15.78 -11.14
C ARG A 41 -24.17 -15.86 -11.04
N SER A 42 -23.55 -15.34 -9.99
CA SER A 42 -22.10 -15.47 -9.79
C SER A 42 -21.67 -16.92 -9.58
N VAL A 43 -22.54 -17.75 -8.99
CA VAL A 43 -22.35 -19.20 -8.84
C VAL A 43 -22.60 -19.93 -10.15
N LEU A 44 -23.72 -19.65 -10.82
CA LEU A 44 -24.08 -20.31 -12.09
C LEU A 44 -23.10 -19.98 -13.23
N GLY A 45 -22.44 -18.83 -13.13
CA GLY A 45 -21.40 -18.36 -14.04
C GLY A 45 -19.99 -18.84 -13.68
N GLN A 46 -19.79 -19.70 -12.68
CA GLN A 46 -18.47 -20.26 -12.37
C GLN A 46 -17.89 -21.05 -13.54
N SER A 47 -16.56 -21.08 -13.63
CA SER A 47 -15.82 -21.94 -14.57
C SER A 47 -15.86 -23.44 -14.24
N LEU A 48 -16.37 -23.82 -13.05
CA LEU A 48 -16.71 -25.19 -12.69
C LEU A 48 -18.18 -25.44 -13.05
N TYR A 49 -18.43 -26.43 -13.92
CA TYR A 49 -19.78 -26.70 -14.41
C TYR A 49 -20.62 -27.54 -13.43
N ARG A 50 -19.99 -28.53 -12.77
CA ARG A 50 -20.62 -29.51 -11.87
C ARG A 50 -20.89 -28.92 -10.48
N LEU A 51 -21.87 -28.03 -10.41
CA LEU A 51 -22.28 -27.31 -9.20
C LEU A 51 -23.74 -27.59 -8.83
N GLU A 52 -24.01 -27.67 -7.53
CA GLU A 52 -25.35 -27.54 -6.94
C GLU A 52 -25.44 -26.18 -6.25
N VAL A 53 -26.56 -25.47 -6.38
CA VAL A 53 -26.85 -24.22 -5.66
C VAL A 53 -28.05 -24.44 -4.74
N VAL A 54 -27.82 -24.40 -3.43
CA VAL A 54 -28.89 -24.55 -2.42
C VAL A 54 -29.21 -23.17 -1.85
N VAL A 55 -30.33 -22.59 -2.29
CA VAL A 55 -30.79 -21.28 -1.81
C VAL A 55 -31.71 -21.48 -0.60
N VAL A 56 -31.29 -21.05 0.58
CA VAL A 56 -32.03 -21.20 1.84
C VAL A 56 -32.65 -19.86 2.25
N ASP A 57 -33.97 -19.77 2.14
CA ASP A 57 -34.80 -18.64 2.54
C ASP A 57 -35.18 -18.73 4.04
N ASP A 58 -34.77 -17.76 4.83
CA ASP A 58 -35.07 -17.66 6.27
C ASP A 58 -36.47 -17.06 6.53
N CYS A 59 -37.47 -17.65 5.88
CA CYS A 59 -38.88 -17.23 5.94
C CYS A 59 -39.09 -15.74 5.59
N SER A 60 -38.57 -15.31 4.43
CA SER A 60 -38.76 -13.94 3.94
C SER A 60 -40.23 -13.57 3.77
N THR A 61 -40.50 -12.27 3.92
CA THR A 61 -41.82 -11.64 3.84
C THR A 61 -41.98 -10.70 2.62
N ASP A 62 -40.91 -10.48 1.87
CA ASP A 62 -40.89 -9.71 0.62
C ASP A 62 -41.01 -10.63 -0.62
N ASP A 63 -40.60 -10.14 -1.80
CA ASP A 63 -40.62 -10.91 -3.05
C ASP A 63 -39.55 -12.00 -3.15
N THR A 64 -38.68 -12.17 -2.14
CA THR A 64 -37.58 -13.16 -2.15
C THR A 64 -38.06 -14.57 -2.49
N PRO A 65 -39.16 -15.11 -1.91
CA PRO A 65 -39.63 -16.46 -2.24
C PRO A 65 -40.04 -16.62 -3.71
N ALA A 66 -40.54 -15.55 -4.35
CA ALA A 66 -40.87 -15.56 -5.77
C ALA A 66 -39.59 -15.60 -6.63
N VAL A 67 -38.56 -14.85 -6.25
CA VAL A 67 -37.24 -14.87 -6.90
C VAL A 67 -36.60 -16.25 -6.79
N VAL A 68 -36.60 -16.88 -5.62
CA VAL A 68 -36.08 -18.24 -5.41
C VAL A 68 -36.77 -19.25 -6.34
N ARG A 69 -38.11 -19.23 -6.40
CA ARG A 69 -38.87 -20.10 -7.31
C ARG A 69 -38.54 -19.83 -8.78
N GLY A 70 -38.34 -18.57 -9.15
CA GLY A 70 -37.93 -18.18 -10.50
C GLY A 70 -36.57 -18.77 -10.88
N LEU A 71 -35.59 -18.65 -9.98
CA LEU A 71 -34.23 -19.16 -10.19
C LEU A 71 -34.21 -20.68 -10.31
N ALA A 72 -34.91 -21.40 -9.42
CA ALA A 72 -35.01 -22.86 -9.45
C ALA A 72 -35.71 -23.40 -10.71
N ARG A 73 -36.65 -22.65 -11.30
CA ARG A 73 -37.26 -23.02 -12.59
C ARG A 73 -36.33 -22.76 -13.79
N SER A 74 -35.43 -21.77 -13.67
CA SER A 74 -34.59 -21.32 -14.77
C SER A 74 -33.31 -22.13 -14.95
N ASP A 75 -32.81 -22.77 -13.90
CA ASP A 75 -31.59 -23.58 -13.95
C ASP A 75 -31.74 -24.80 -13.02
N PRO A 76 -31.60 -26.03 -13.54
CA PRO A 76 -31.81 -27.26 -12.76
C PRO A 76 -30.78 -27.45 -11.63
N ARG A 77 -29.67 -26.71 -11.65
CA ARG A 77 -28.68 -26.73 -10.56
C ARG A 77 -29.15 -26.00 -9.31
N VAL A 78 -30.21 -25.19 -9.40
CA VAL A 78 -30.71 -24.36 -8.29
C VAL A 78 -31.86 -25.04 -7.56
N ARG A 79 -31.74 -25.18 -6.24
CA ARG A 79 -32.79 -25.69 -5.36
C ARG A 79 -33.09 -24.73 -4.23
N GLY A 80 -34.36 -24.35 -4.10
CA GLY A 80 -34.86 -23.53 -3.00
C GLY A 80 -35.26 -24.37 -1.79
N LEU A 81 -34.81 -23.97 -0.60
CA LEU A 81 -35.26 -24.46 0.70
C LEU A 81 -35.81 -23.27 1.48
N ARG A 82 -36.95 -23.43 2.15
CA ARG A 82 -37.53 -22.37 2.98
C ARG A 82 -37.70 -22.87 4.40
N LEU A 83 -37.22 -22.10 5.37
CA LEU A 83 -37.38 -22.41 6.79
C LEU A 83 -38.82 -22.14 7.25
N PRO A 84 -39.31 -22.87 8.27
CA PRO A 84 -40.70 -22.74 8.73
C PRO A 84 -40.98 -21.40 9.44
N ALA A 85 -39.96 -20.78 10.03
CA ALA A 85 -40.03 -19.49 10.70
C ALA A 85 -38.69 -18.76 10.50
N ASN A 86 -38.71 -17.44 10.67
CA ASN A 86 -37.47 -16.64 10.65
C ASN A 86 -36.62 -16.98 11.88
N SER A 87 -35.36 -17.32 11.65
CA SER A 87 -34.41 -17.72 12.69
C SER A 87 -33.77 -16.54 13.42
N GLY A 88 -33.81 -15.34 12.83
CA GLY A 88 -33.18 -14.14 13.37
C GLY A 88 -31.66 -14.06 13.16
N GLY A 89 -31.05 -15.01 12.43
CA GLY A 89 -29.61 -15.04 12.20
C GLY A 89 -29.20 -15.85 10.96
N CYS A 90 -27.90 -15.93 10.69
CA CYS A 90 -27.39 -16.64 9.52
C CYS A 90 -27.10 -18.13 9.79
N GLY A 91 -27.06 -18.54 11.06
CA GLY A 91 -26.66 -19.90 11.48
C GLY A 91 -27.63 -20.99 11.02
N ALA A 92 -28.91 -20.86 11.33
CA ALA A 92 -29.92 -21.88 10.99
C ALA A 92 -30.07 -22.07 9.46
N PRO A 93 -30.13 -21.00 8.63
CA PRO A 93 -30.12 -21.15 7.17
C PRO A 93 -28.88 -21.87 6.65
N ARG A 94 -27.68 -21.56 7.16
CA ARG A 94 -26.44 -22.26 6.76
C ARG A 94 -26.46 -23.74 7.18
N ASN A 95 -26.93 -24.05 8.39
CA ASN A 95 -27.05 -25.43 8.87
C ASN A 95 -28.05 -26.26 8.03
N ALA A 96 -29.20 -25.67 7.70
CA ALA A 96 -30.18 -26.28 6.81
C ALA A 96 -29.60 -26.52 5.40
N GLY A 97 -28.79 -25.58 4.91
CA GLY A 97 -28.01 -25.75 3.68
C GLY A 97 -26.99 -26.89 3.75
N ILE A 98 -26.22 -27.01 4.83
CA ILE A 98 -25.29 -28.13 5.06
C ILE A 98 -26.04 -29.47 5.03
N ALA A 99 -27.20 -29.55 5.70
CA ALA A 99 -28.01 -30.76 5.73
C ALA A 99 -28.60 -31.12 4.35
N ALA A 100 -28.87 -30.12 3.52
CA ALA A 100 -29.44 -30.29 2.20
C ALA A 100 -28.38 -30.56 1.12
N ALA A 101 -27.12 -30.16 1.31
CA ALA A 101 -26.04 -30.30 0.33
C ALA A 101 -25.77 -31.77 -0.03
N ARG A 102 -25.59 -32.05 -1.33
CA ARG A 102 -25.37 -33.40 -1.86
C ARG A 102 -23.95 -33.66 -2.35
N ALA A 103 -23.19 -32.60 -2.62
CA ALA A 103 -21.85 -32.70 -3.17
C ALA A 103 -20.78 -33.05 -2.10
N PRO A 104 -19.62 -33.59 -2.50
CA PRO A 104 -18.53 -33.90 -1.59
C PRO A 104 -17.85 -32.67 -0.97
N TYR A 105 -18.09 -31.47 -1.52
CA TYR A 105 -17.59 -30.21 -0.98
C TYR A 105 -18.71 -29.17 -0.84
N VAL A 106 -18.61 -28.31 0.18
CA VAL A 106 -19.59 -27.28 0.52
C VAL A 106 -18.91 -25.91 0.59
N MET A 107 -19.54 -24.88 0.01
CA MET A 107 -19.12 -23.48 0.09
C MET A 107 -20.32 -22.60 0.47
N PHE A 108 -20.11 -21.48 1.15
CA PHE A 108 -21.17 -20.56 1.57
C PHE A 108 -21.12 -19.23 0.81
N LEU A 109 -22.27 -18.65 0.53
CA LEU A 109 -22.42 -17.34 -0.11
C LEU A 109 -23.60 -16.58 0.51
N ASP A 110 -23.37 -15.32 0.88
CA ASP A 110 -24.44 -14.44 1.35
C ASP A 110 -25.15 -13.77 0.16
N SER A 111 -26.45 -13.44 0.28
CA SER A 111 -27.29 -12.97 -0.85
C SER A 111 -26.88 -11.64 -1.46
N ASP A 112 -26.09 -10.83 -0.75
CA ASP A 112 -25.59 -9.52 -1.17
C ASP A 112 -24.18 -9.56 -1.77
N ASP A 113 -23.50 -10.70 -1.71
CA ASP A 113 -22.12 -10.91 -2.15
C ASP A 113 -22.01 -11.70 -3.48
N GLU A 114 -20.77 -11.90 -3.97
CA GLU A 114 -20.50 -12.61 -5.22
C GLU A 114 -19.23 -13.48 -5.16
N LEU A 115 -19.19 -14.54 -5.98
CA LEU A 115 -17.98 -15.34 -6.20
C LEU A 115 -17.23 -14.89 -7.47
N PRO A 116 -15.90 -14.70 -7.42
CA PRO A 116 -15.06 -14.56 -8.61
C PRO A 116 -15.18 -15.77 -9.55
N TYR A 117 -15.03 -15.56 -10.86
CA TYR A 117 -15.31 -16.56 -11.93
C TYR A 117 -14.62 -17.93 -11.77
N HIS A 118 -13.45 -17.98 -11.13
CA HIS A 118 -12.66 -19.20 -10.92
C HIS A 118 -12.67 -19.72 -9.46
N ALA A 119 -13.48 -19.16 -8.57
CA ALA A 119 -13.45 -19.48 -7.14
C ALA A 119 -13.69 -20.97 -6.86
N CYS A 120 -14.83 -21.53 -7.28
CA CYS A 120 -15.15 -22.93 -6.97
C CYS A 120 -14.16 -23.91 -7.63
N LYS A 121 -13.77 -23.65 -8.88
CA LYS A 121 -12.83 -24.52 -9.62
C LYS A 121 -11.45 -24.54 -8.96
N SER A 122 -10.91 -23.37 -8.65
CA SER A 122 -9.55 -23.26 -8.09
C SER A 122 -9.46 -23.86 -6.69
N LEU A 123 -10.47 -23.62 -5.85
CA LEU A 123 -10.53 -24.22 -4.50
C LEU A 123 -10.69 -25.74 -4.58
N LEU A 124 -11.52 -26.26 -5.49
CA LEU A 124 -11.73 -27.70 -5.65
C LEU A 124 -10.43 -28.40 -6.08
N LEU A 125 -9.77 -27.89 -7.12
CA LEU A 125 -8.51 -28.48 -7.61
C LEU A 125 -7.45 -28.51 -6.50
N THR A 126 -7.35 -27.43 -5.74
CA THR A 126 -6.43 -27.37 -4.59
C THR A 126 -6.81 -28.40 -3.51
N ALA A 127 -8.10 -28.55 -3.21
CA ALA A 127 -8.59 -29.51 -2.21
C ALA A 127 -8.32 -30.97 -2.62
N GLU A 128 -8.42 -31.28 -3.91
CA GLU A 128 -8.15 -32.60 -4.47
C GLU A 128 -6.65 -32.90 -4.53
N GLU A 129 -5.84 -31.92 -4.95
CA GLU A 129 -4.38 -32.04 -5.02
C GLU A 129 -3.73 -32.23 -3.65
N THR A 130 -4.18 -31.45 -2.65
CA THR A 130 -3.58 -31.44 -1.31
C THR A 130 -4.21 -32.43 -0.35
N GLY A 131 -5.44 -32.89 -0.62
CA GLY A 131 -6.20 -33.71 0.32
C GLY A 131 -6.67 -32.97 1.59
N ALA A 132 -6.55 -31.64 1.64
CA ALA A 132 -6.90 -30.83 2.79
C ALA A 132 -8.36 -31.01 3.25
N ASP A 133 -8.63 -30.76 4.55
CA ASP A 133 -9.98 -30.81 5.11
C ASP A 133 -10.84 -29.62 4.61
N PHE A 134 -10.21 -28.47 4.33
CA PHE A 134 -10.79 -27.35 3.60
C PHE A 134 -9.71 -26.49 2.93
N VAL A 135 -10.13 -25.61 2.00
CA VAL A 135 -9.27 -24.63 1.33
C VAL A 135 -9.81 -23.22 1.60
N THR A 136 -8.94 -22.27 1.94
CA THR A 136 -9.28 -20.86 2.17
C THR A 136 -8.56 -19.96 1.17
N GLY A 137 -9.18 -18.84 0.78
CA GLY A 137 -8.58 -17.89 -0.17
C GLY A 137 -8.90 -16.43 0.12
N GLU A 138 -8.26 -15.54 -0.64
CA GLU A 138 -8.33 -14.10 -0.39
C GLU A 138 -9.75 -13.54 -0.61
N VAL A 139 -10.11 -12.50 0.16
CA VAL A 139 -11.39 -11.80 0.03
C VAL A 139 -11.20 -10.38 -0.47
N THR A 140 -11.91 -10.04 -1.55
CA THR A 140 -12.01 -8.68 -2.07
C THR A 140 -13.20 -7.97 -1.43
N ARG A 141 -12.94 -6.87 -0.72
CA ARG A 141 -13.97 -5.96 -0.24
C ARG A 141 -14.24 -4.88 -1.27
N VAL A 142 -15.51 -4.66 -1.59
CA VAL A 142 -15.98 -3.61 -2.50
C VAL A 142 -16.79 -2.60 -1.70
N PHE A 143 -16.30 -1.37 -1.58
CA PHE A 143 -16.99 -0.29 -0.88
C PHE A 143 -17.88 0.47 -1.86
N GLU A 144 -19.16 0.09 -1.95
CA GLU A 144 -20.07 0.61 -2.99
C GLU A 144 -20.26 2.13 -2.92
N GLU A 145 -20.21 2.74 -1.72
CA GLU A 145 -20.29 4.20 -1.52
C GLU A 145 -19.17 4.95 -2.25
N THR A 146 -17.96 4.38 -2.28
CA THR A 146 -16.76 5.05 -2.80
C THR A 146 -16.28 4.48 -4.12
N GLY A 147 -16.78 3.30 -4.51
CA GLY A 147 -16.28 2.54 -5.65
C GLY A 147 -14.84 2.02 -5.48
N THR A 148 -14.30 2.05 -4.26
CA THR A 148 -12.95 1.54 -3.97
C THR A 148 -13.00 0.08 -3.57
N THR A 149 -11.89 -0.63 -3.79
CA THR A 149 -11.70 -2.02 -3.37
C THR A 149 -10.55 -2.13 -2.38
N GLY A 150 -10.59 -3.15 -1.53
CA GLY A 150 -9.51 -3.48 -0.61
C GLY A 150 -9.53 -4.95 -0.25
N LEU A 151 -8.37 -5.51 0.10
CA LEU A 151 -8.25 -6.93 0.45
C LEU A 151 -8.50 -7.13 1.95
N TRP A 152 -8.88 -8.34 2.33
CA TRP A 152 -9.14 -8.74 3.71
C TRP A 152 -7.96 -9.58 4.23
N TYR A 153 -7.18 -9.02 5.14
CA TYR A 153 -5.97 -9.65 5.70
C TYR A 153 -5.08 -10.30 4.62
N PRO A 154 -4.63 -9.54 3.60
CA PRO A 154 -3.82 -10.09 2.49
C PRO A 154 -2.57 -10.83 2.97
N GLU A 155 -2.03 -10.46 4.13
CA GLU A 155 -0.87 -11.13 4.75
C GLU A 155 -1.10 -12.62 5.10
N LEU A 156 -2.35 -13.08 5.14
CA LEU A 156 -2.68 -14.49 5.35
C LEU A 156 -2.58 -15.29 4.04
N PHE A 157 -2.73 -14.63 2.90
CA PHE A 157 -2.92 -15.22 1.57
C PHE A 157 -1.77 -14.86 0.62
N GLU A 158 -0.52 -14.78 1.12
CA GLU A 158 0.63 -14.34 0.30
C GLU A 158 1.05 -15.38 -0.75
N ASP A 159 0.89 -16.66 -0.44
CA ASP A 159 1.36 -17.79 -1.21
C ASP A 159 0.41 -19.01 -1.13
N THR A 160 0.55 -19.93 -2.09
CA THR A 160 -0.15 -21.21 -2.04
C THR A 160 0.61 -22.16 -1.12
N ARG A 161 -0.04 -22.61 -0.04
CA ARG A 161 0.58 -23.52 0.93
C ARG A 161 -0.43 -24.42 1.61
N VAL A 162 0.06 -25.54 2.16
CA VAL A 162 -0.70 -26.41 3.06
C VAL A 162 -0.23 -26.16 4.49
N VAL A 163 -1.18 -25.98 5.40
CA VAL A 163 -0.93 -25.78 6.83
C VAL A 163 -1.40 -27.01 7.57
N GLU A 164 -0.46 -27.74 8.17
CA GLU A 164 -0.64 -28.93 9.00
C GLU A 164 -1.09 -28.54 10.41
N GLY A 165 -2.38 -28.27 10.54
CA GLY A 165 -3.03 -27.85 11.78
C GLY A 165 -2.77 -26.38 12.11
N ILE A 166 -3.72 -25.75 12.79
CA ILE A 166 -3.68 -24.30 13.06
C ILE A 166 -2.45 -23.84 13.87
N ARG A 167 -1.76 -24.73 14.59
CA ARG A 167 -0.53 -24.42 15.33
C ARG A 167 0.63 -24.00 14.44
N GLN A 168 0.69 -24.47 13.19
CA GLN A 168 1.74 -24.07 12.26
C GLN A 168 1.58 -22.61 11.81
N ASP A 169 0.35 -22.12 11.70
CA ASP A 169 0.09 -20.71 11.38
C ASP A 169 -1.18 -20.18 12.10
N PRO A 170 -1.09 -19.87 13.40
CA PRO A 170 -2.24 -19.47 14.21
C PRO A 170 -2.77 -18.08 13.88
N ARG A 171 -2.11 -17.34 12.96
CA ARG A 171 -2.60 -16.04 12.47
C ARG A 171 -3.95 -16.18 11.75
N HIS A 172 -4.29 -17.38 11.24
CA HIS A 172 -5.56 -17.64 10.56
C HIS A 172 -6.80 -17.48 11.44
N PHE A 173 -6.68 -17.37 12.77
CA PHE A 173 -7.80 -16.91 13.61
C PHE A 173 -8.34 -15.54 13.18
N LEU A 174 -7.52 -14.69 12.53
CA LEU A 174 -7.94 -13.41 11.95
C LEU A 174 -8.98 -13.58 10.82
N ASP A 175 -8.87 -14.65 10.03
CA ASP A 175 -9.80 -15.01 8.96
C ASP A 175 -11.03 -15.73 9.52
N HIS A 176 -11.92 -14.97 10.15
CA HIS A 176 -13.13 -15.49 10.78
C HIS A 176 -14.32 -15.68 9.81
N LEU A 177 -14.12 -15.42 8.52
CA LEU A 177 -15.18 -15.56 7.52
C LEU A 177 -15.40 -17.05 7.22
N SER A 178 -16.66 -17.47 7.16
CA SER A 178 -16.99 -18.85 6.76
C SER A 178 -17.10 -19.01 5.24
N THR A 179 -17.23 -17.90 4.49
CA THR A 179 -17.64 -17.84 3.08
C THR A 179 -16.49 -17.92 2.07
N ASN A 180 -15.27 -17.56 2.46
CA ASN A 180 -14.08 -17.63 1.60
C ASN A 180 -13.42 -19.02 1.56
N LYS A 181 -14.18 -20.06 1.89
CA LYS A 181 -13.68 -21.41 2.13
C LYS A 181 -14.50 -22.47 1.40
N LEU A 182 -13.82 -23.50 0.90
CA LEU A 182 -14.41 -24.73 0.39
C LEU A 182 -14.12 -25.87 1.37
N TYR A 183 -15.15 -26.41 1.99
CA TYR A 183 -15.04 -27.46 3.02
C TYR A 183 -15.35 -28.82 2.44
N ARG A 184 -14.60 -29.85 2.86
CA ARG A 184 -14.97 -31.24 2.57
C ARG A 184 -16.21 -31.60 3.39
N ALA A 185 -17.26 -32.13 2.76
CA ALA A 185 -18.50 -32.49 3.45
C ALA A 185 -18.27 -33.56 4.54
N SER A 186 -17.36 -34.51 4.29
CA SER A 186 -16.96 -35.53 5.27
C SER A 186 -16.23 -34.94 6.48
N PHE A 187 -15.49 -33.84 6.32
CA PHE A 187 -14.88 -33.11 7.44
C PHE A 187 -15.96 -32.46 8.31
N LEU A 188 -16.92 -31.75 7.70
CA LEU A 188 -18.05 -31.16 8.42
C LEU A 188 -18.85 -32.22 9.18
N ALA A 189 -19.08 -33.39 8.57
CA ALA A 189 -19.78 -34.50 9.18
C ALA A 189 -18.99 -35.14 10.34
N ARG A 190 -17.70 -35.43 10.13
CA ARG A 190 -16.80 -36.05 11.12
C ARG A 190 -16.78 -35.31 12.45
N HIS A 191 -16.77 -33.97 12.38
CA HIS A 191 -16.72 -33.12 13.57
C HIS A 191 -18.08 -32.55 13.99
N ARG A 192 -19.18 -32.95 13.32
CA ARG A 192 -20.52 -32.37 13.49
C ARG A 192 -20.48 -30.84 13.48
N LEU A 193 -19.69 -30.29 12.56
CA LEU A 193 -19.43 -28.85 12.51
C LEU A 193 -20.69 -28.14 12.02
N ARG A 194 -21.23 -27.26 12.87
CA ARG A 194 -22.49 -26.52 12.68
C ARG A 194 -22.33 -25.10 13.21
N PHE A 195 -23.05 -24.16 12.62
CA PHE A 195 -23.13 -22.79 13.11
C PHE A 195 -23.99 -22.75 14.39
N PRO A 196 -23.59 -22.03 15.45
CA PRO A 196 -24.49 -21.77 16.57
C PRO A 196 -25.69 -20.95 16.08
N GLU A 197 -26.90 -21.36 16.46
CA GLU A 197 -28.15 -20.73 16.02
C GLU A 197 -28.66 -19.67 17.00
N ASP A 198 -28.10 -19.64 18.22
CA ASP A 198 -28.49 -18.76 19.32
C ASP A 198 -27.57 -17.52 19.47
N LEU A 199 -26.70 -17.26 18.49
CA LEU A 199 -25.74 -16.16 18.51
C LEU A 199 -25.69 -15.38 17.20
N HIS A 200 -25.41 -14.08 17.32
CA HIS A 200 -24.88 -13.28 16.22
C HIS A 200 -23.36 -13.47 16.11
N TYR A 201 -22.81 -13.30 14.90
CA TYR A 201 -21.39 -13.56 14.59
C TYR A 201 -21.02 -15.04 14.80
N GLU A 202 -21.96 -15.91 14.44
CA GLU A 202 -21.86 -17.37 14.51
C GLU A 202 -20.72 -17.95 13.67
N ASP A 203 -20.32 -17.22 12.63
CA ASP A 203 -19.19 -17.52 11.75
C ASP A 203 -17.85 -17.58 12.49
N GLN A 204 -17.64 -16.74 13.51
CA GLN A 204 -16.37 -16.74 14.23
C GLN A 204 -16.17 -18.02 15.04
N LEU A 205 -17.21 -18.53 15.71
CA LEU A 205 -17.12 -19.80 16.44
C LEU A 205 -17.01 -20.98 15.47
N PHE A 206 -17.79 -20.98 14.39
CA PHE A 206 -17.72 -22.02 13.37
C PHE A 206 -16.31 -22.12 12.78
N THR A 207 -15.74 -20.97 12.39
CA THR A 207 -14.44 -20.92 11.71
C THR A 207 -13.29 -21.20 12.68
N ALA A 208 -13.36 -20.73 13.92
CA ALA A 208 -12.38 -21.09 14.96
C ALA A 208 -12.37 -22.61 15.21
N ARG A 209 -13.55 -23.24 15.26
CA ARG A 209 -13.67 -24.71 15.34
C ARG A 209 -13.13 -25.40 14.08
N ALA A 210 -13.43 -24.88 12.88
CA ALA A 210 -12.93 -25.42 11.63
C ALA A 210 -11.39 -25.46 11.59
N PHE A 211 -10.74 -24.33 11.89
CA PHE A 211 -9.27 -24.25 11.94
C PHE A 211 -8.68 -25.16 13.02
N THR A 212 -9.28 -25.22 14.20
CA THR A 212 -8.75 -26.03 15.32
C THR A 212 -8.91 -27.53 15.09
N LEU A 213 -9.99 -27.96 14.44
CA LEU A 213 -10.31 -29.38 14.25
C LEU A 213 -9.76 -29.97 12.95
N ALA A 214 -9.38 -29.14 11.98
CA ALA A 214 -8.77 -29.60 10.74
C ALA A 214 -7.39 -30.20 10.99
N ARG A 215 -7.11 -31.34 10.35
CA ARG A 215 -5.77 -31.92 10.31
C ARG A 215 -4.85 -31.05 9.46
N SER A 216 -5.35 -30.62 8.31
CA SER A 216 -4.70 -29.63 7.45
C SER A 216 -5.70 -28.81 6.67
N PHE A 217 -5.30 -27.60 6.29
CA PHE A 217 -6.03 -26.73 5.38
C PHE A 217 -5.08 -26.12 4.36
N ALA A 218 -5.57 -25.89 3.14
CA ALA A 218 -4.78 -25.23 2.10
C ALA A 218 -5.16 -23.74 1.99
N VAL A 219 -4.18 -22.91 1.66
CA VAL A 219 -4.30 -21.47 1.45
C VAL A 219 -4.01 -21.17 -0.01
N VAL A 220 -4.82 -20.31 -0.64
CA VAL A 220 -4.58 -19.82 -2.00
C VAL A 220 -4.50 -18.29 -2.04
N PRO A 221 -3.58 -17.70 -2.82
CA PRO A 221 -3.31 -16.27 -2.79
C PRO A 221 -4.24 -15.42 -3.67
N TRP A 222 -5.16 -16.04 -4.41
CA TRP A 222 -6.06 -15.31 -5.30
C TRP A 222 -7.43 -15.08 -4.65
N PRO A 223 -8.16 -14.02 -5.07
CA PRO A 223 -9.51 -13.76 -4.59
C PRO A 223 -10.49 -14.90 -4.90
N VAL A 224 -11.19 -15.37 -3.88
CA VAL A 224 -12.25 -16.41 -3.99
C VAL A 224 -13.60 -15.94 -3.49
N TYR A 225 -13.68 -14.75 -2.90
CA TYR A 225 -14.92 -14.15 -2.42
C TYR A 225 -14.92 -12.63 -2.63
N THR A 226 -16.05 -12.08 -3.07
CA THR A 226 -16.26 -10.63 -3.22
C THR A 226 -17.28 -10.16 -2.21
N TRP A 227 -16.80 -9.56 -1.13
CA TRP A 227 -17.63 -8.99 -0.07
C TRP A 227 -18.05 -7.56 -0.40
N ARG A 228 -19.33 -7.32 -0.61
CA ARG A 228 -19.89 -6.02 -0.99
C ARG A 228 -20.43 -5.28 0.21
N LEU A 229 -19.77 -4.17 0.54
CA LEU A 229 -20.24 -3.26 1.58
C LEU A 229 -21.15 -2.21 0.92
N ALA A 230 -22.45 -2.50 0.92
CA ALA A 230 -23.49 -1.66 0.35
C ALA A 230 -23.58 -0.29 1.05
N ALA A 231 -23.97 0.74 0.28
CA ALA A 231 -24.13 2.12 0.76
C ALA A 231 -25.55 2.43 1.27
N ASP A 232 -26.45 1.45 1.26
CA ASP A 232 -27.89 1.71 1.19
C ASP A 232 -28.50 2.25 2.51
N PRO A 233 -29.05 3.47 2.50
CA PRO A 233 -29.82 4.01 3.63
C PRO A 233 -31.15 3.28 3.88
N ALA A 234 -31.71 2.58 2.88
CA ALA A 234 -33.03 1.94 2.94
C ALA A 234 -33.00 0.50 3.49
N ALA A 235 -31.86 -0.20 3.37
CA ALA A 235 -31.68 -1.56 3.91
C ALA A 235 -31.33 -1.59 5.41
N GLY A 236 -31.08 -0.42 6.01
CA GLY A 236 -30.50 -0.31 7.35
C GLY A 236 -29.02 -0.74 7.38
N PRO A 237 -28.22 -0.26 8.33
CA PRO A 237 -26.85 -0.72 8.49
C PRO A 237 -26.84 -2.21 8.84
N SER A 238 -26.01 -3.01 8.15
CA SER A 238 -25.72 -4.39 8.55
C SER A 238 -25.34 -4.47 10.05
N ILE A 239 -25.60 -5.60 10.70
CA ILE A 239 -25.30 -5.79 12.13
C ILE A 239 -23.85 -5.39 12.43
N SER A 240 -22.90 -5.82 11.59
CA SER A 240 -21.46 -5.49 11.67
C SER A 240 -21.11 -4.02 11.46
N SER A 241 -21.94 -3.25 10.76
CA SER A 241 -21.74 -1.79 10.54
C SER A 241 -22.42 -0.92 11.61
N SER A 242 -23.35 -1.49 12.38
CA SER A 242 -24.03 -0.84 13.52
C SER A 242 -23.15 -0.72 14.78
N ARG A 243 -21.90 -0.24 14.65
CA ARG A 243 -20.88 -0.20 15.73
C ARG A 243 -21.27 0.62 16.96
N HIS A 244 -22.27 1.48 16.82
CA HIS A 244 -22.87 2.25 17.91
C HIS A 244 -23.69 1.42 18.90
N LYS A 245 -24.12 0.20 18.54
CA LYS A 245 -24.90 -0.65 19.44
C LYS A 245 -23.98 -1.41 20.37
N LEU A 246 -24.09 -1.18 21.68
CA LEU A 246 -23.32 -1.92 22.69
C LEU A 246 -23.67 -3.41 22.72
N GLN A 247 -24.88 -3.79 22.29
CA GLN A 247 -25.26 -5.19 22.13
C GLN A 247 -24.29 -5.94 21.20
N ASN A 248 -23.82 -5.31 20.12
CA ASN A 248 -22.85 -5.92 19.21
C ASN A 248 -21.51 -6.22 19.90
N VAL A 249 -21.10 -5.40 20.87
CA VAL A 249 -19.91 -5.65 21.70
C VAL A 249 -20.15 -6.88 22.58
N ALA A 250 -21.31 -6.92 23.24
CA ALA A 250 -21.69 -8.04 24.11
C ALA A 250 -21.75 -9.36 23.33
N ASP A 251 -22.34 -9.36 22.13
CA ASP A 251 -22.46 -10.55 21.28
C ASP A 251 -21.07 -11.06 20.84
N ARG A 252 -20.16 -10.16 20.44
CA ARG A 252 -18.77 -10.54 20.09
C ARG A 252 -18.02 -11.12 21.28
N ILE A 253 -18.21 -10.57 22.47
CA ILE A 253 -17.62 -11.11 23.71
C ILE A 253 -18.22 -12.49 24.04
N ALA A 254 -19.54 -12.65 23.89
CA ALA A 254 -20.20 -13.93 24.11
C ALA A 254 -19.66 -15.01 23.18
N VAL A 255 -19.47 -14.69 21.89
CA VAL A 255 -18.83 -15.58 20.92
C VAL A 255 -17.39 -15.88 21.32
N ALA A 256 -16.60 -14.86 21.68
CA ALA A 256 -15.20 -15.04 22.06
C ALA A 256 -15.07 -15.96 23.29
N ARG A 257 -15.94 -15.82 24.30
CA ARG A 257 -16.01 -16.72 25.46
C ARG A 257 -16.36 -18.16 25.08
N ARG A 258 -17.22 -18.38 24.08
CA ARG A 258 -17.51 -19.73 23.59
C ARG A 258 -16.35 -20.34 22.83
N VAL A 259 -15.55 -19.51 22.14
CA VAL A 259 -14.29 -19.97 21.55
C VAL A 259 -13.30 -20.33 22.65
N ASP A 260 -13.19 -19.53 23.71
CA ASP A 260 -12.33 -19.82 24.86
C ASP A 260 -12.70 -21.16 25.51
N ALA A 261 -13.98 -21.36 25.85
CA ALA A 261 -14.48 -22.62 26.40
C ALA A 261 -14.21 -23.80 25.45
N PHE A 262 -14.44 -23.64 24.15
CA PHE A 262 -14.12 -24.68 23.18
C PHE A 262 -12.63 -25.03 23.14
N LEU A 263 -11.74 -24.04 23.15
CA LEU A 263 -10.29 -24.27 23.16
C LEU A 263 -9.85 -24.99 24.44
N GLU A 264 -10.42 -24.64 25.58
CA GLU A 264 -10.17 -25.33 26.86
C GLU A 264 -10.67 -26.78 26.83
N GLU A 265 -11.95 -26.99 26.47
CA GLU A 265 -12.59 -28.31 26.42
C GLU A 265 -11.95 -29.26 25.40
N SER A 266 -11.41 -28.72 24.30
CA SER A 266 -10.76 -29.51 23.24
C SER A 266 -9.27 -29.75 23.47
N GLY A 267 -8.69 -29.28 24.59
CA GLY A 267 -7.27 -29.43 24.89
C GLY A 267 -6.35 -28.54 24.05
N ASN A 268 -6.86 -27.40 23.56
CA ASN A 268 -6.15 -26.43 22.71
C ASN A 268 -6.01 -25.06 23.39
N ALA A 269 -5.95 -25.02 24.73
CA ALA A 269 -5.83 -23.78 25.50
C ALA A 269 -4.56 -22.98 25.17
N ASP A 270 -3.51 -23.63 24.65
CA ASP A 270 -2.29 -23.00 24.14
C ASP A 270 -2.54 -22.03 22.98
N LEU A 271 -3.65 -22.19 22.24
CA LEU A 271 -4.03 -21.31 21.12
C LEU A 271 -4.73 -20.02 21.57
N ARG A 272 -5.13 -19.92 22.85
CA ARG A 272 -5.87 -18.77 23.38
C ARG A 272 -5.19 -17.42 23.14
N PRO A 273 -3.87 -17.25 23.31
CA PRO A 273 -3.20 -15.98 23.03
C PRO A 273 -3.37 -15.49 21.58
N HIS A 274 -3.41 -16.39 20.60
CA HIS A 274 -3.59 -16.02 19.19
C HIS A 274 -5.03 -15.58 18.90
N LYS A 275 -6.01 -16.27 19.48
CA LYS A 275 -7.42 -15.86 19.41
C LYS A 275 -7.66 -14.54 20.17
N ASP A 276 -6.98 -14.31 21.29
CA ASP A 276 -7.06 -13.06 22.05
C ASP A 276 -6.46 -11.91 21.24
N ALA A 277 -5.33 -12.14 20.56
CA ALA A 277 -4.72 -11.17 19.66
C ALA A 277 -5.68 -10.80 18.51
N LYS A 278 -6.44 -11.77 17.96
CA LYS A 278 -7.50 -11.49 16.99
C LYS A 278 -8.58 -10.61 17.58
N PHE A 279 -9.08 -10.92 18.78
CA PHE A 279 -10.14 -10.12 19.43
C PHE A 279 -9.71 -8.66 19.61
N LEU A 280 -8.48 -8.45 20.07
CA LEU A 280 -7.92 -7.12 20.29
C LEU A 280 -7.71 -6.36 18.98
N ARG A 281 -7.06 -7.00 17.99
CA ARG A 281 -6.71 -6.37 16.70
C ARG A 281 -7.92 -6.14 15.79
N HIS A 282 -9.00 -6.92 15.96
CA HIS A 282 -10.18 -6.85 15.11
C HIS A 282 -11.40 -6.35 15.90
N ASP A 283 -11.95 -7.16 16.79
CA ASP A 283 -13.26 -6.94 17.40
C ASP A 283 -13.27 -5.69 18.30
N LEU A 284 -12.35 -5.59 19.26
CA LEU A 284 -12.23 -4.43 20.14
C LEU A 284 -11.82 -3.18 19.35
N ARG A 285 -10.86 -3.32 18.43
CA ARG A 285 -10.34 -2.23 17.59
C ARG A 285 -11.43 -1.48 16.84
N LEU A 286 -12.48 -2.16 16.38
CA LEU A 286 -13.63 -1.53 15.70
C LEU A 286 -14.33 -0.52 16.61
N HIS A 287 -14.53 -0.87 17.89
CA HIS A 287 -15.24 -0.05 18.86
C HIS A 287 -14.36 1.04 19.47
N LEU A 288 -13.07 0.77 19.68
CA LEU A 288 -12.11 1.82 20.05
C LEU A 288 -12.07 2.92 18.99
N GLY A 289 -12.16 2.56 17.70
CA GLY A 289 -12.21 3.55 16.61
C GLY A 289 -13.46 4.45 16.60
N ASP A 290 -14.54 4.04 17.26
CA ASP A 290 -15.78 4.82 17.39
C ASP A 290 -15.75 5.72 18.63
N LEU A 291 -14.94 5.39 19.64
CA LEU A 291 -14.84 6.09 20.91
C LEU A 291 -14.75 7.63 20.79
N PRO A 292 -13.97 8.22 19.86
CA PRO A 292 -13.90 9.67 19.70
C PRO A 292 -15.22 10.33 19.28
N PHE A 293 -16.17 9.57 18.74
CA PHE A 293 -17.40 10.07 18.10
C PHE A 293 -18.66 9.70 18.88
N ARG A 294 -18.52 9.18 20.10
CA ARG A 294 -19.61 8.75 20.97
C ARG A 294 -19.62 9.60 22.24
N ASP A 295 -20.77 9.63 22.91
CA ASP A 295 -20.90 10.36 24.17
C ASP A 295 -20.26 9.58 25.34
N ALA A 296 -20.10 10.26 26.48
CA ALA A 296 -19.51 9.68 27.67
C ALA A 296 -20.32 8.46 28.19
N ARG A 297 -21.64 8.45 28.00
CA ARG A 297 -22.51 7.35 28.42
C ARG A 297 -22.20 6.08 27.63
N TRP A 298 -22.04 6.21 26.31
CA TRP A 298 -21.66 5.10 25.45
C TRP A 298 -20.26 4.58 25.79
N ALA A 299 -19.29 5.48 26.01
CA ALA A 299 -17.93 5.11 26.39
C ALA A 299 -17.89 4.32 27.72
N ALA A 300 -18.65 4.76 28.72
CA ALA A 300 -18.80 4.05 29.99
C ALA A 300 -19.46 2.68 29.79
N GLY A 301 -20.49 2.60 28.95
CA GLY A 301 -21.14 1.34 28.61
C GLY A 301 -20.22 0.37 27.87
N LEU A 302 -19.34 0.86 27.00
CA LEU A 302 -18.29 0.05 26.36
C LEU A 302 -17.34 -0.52 27.41
N ALA A 303 -16.81 0.34 28.30
CA ALA A 303 -15.89 -0.08 29.37
C ALA A 303 -16.54 -1.13 30.30
N ALA A 304 -17.78 -0.92 30.73
CA ALA A 304 -18.51 -1.87 31.57
C ALA A 304 -18.78 -3.20 30.87
N THR A 305 -19.05 -3.18 29.56
CA THR A 305 -19.36 -4.39 28.78
C THR A 305 -18.10 -5.20 28.47
N ALA A 306 -17.03 -4.54 28.00
CA ALA A 306 -15.79 -5.18 27.58
C ALA A 306 -14.83 -5.47 28.74
N GLY A 307 -14.80 -4.61 29.76
CA GLY A 307 -13.82 -4.65 30.85
C GLY A 307 -13.63 -6.03 31.47
N PRO A 308 -14.69 -6.72 31.92
CA PRO A 308 -14.57 -8.05 32.52
C PRO A 308 -13.97 -9.12 31.61
N TYR A 309 -14.11 -8.98 30.29
CA TYR A 309 -13.47 -9.89 29.34
C TYR A 309 -12.00 -9.51 29.09
N LEU A 310 -11.73 -8.21 28.97
CA LEU A 310 -10.39 -7.68 28.71
C LEU A 310 -9.37 -8.00 29.82
N THR A 311 -9.81 -8.03 31.08
CA THR A 311 -8.95 -8.39 32.22
C THR A 311 -8.54 -9.87 32.24
N GLY A 312 -9.29 -10.73 31.54
CA GLY A 312 -9.01 -12.17 31.44
C GLY A 312 -8.23 -12.57 30.18
N LEU A 313 -7.81 -11.62 29.34
CA LEU A 313 -7.06 -11.94 28.12
C LEU A 313 -5.62 -12.35 28.43
N ALA A 314 -5.03 -13.18 27.57
CA ALA A 314 -3.66 -13.63 27.71
C ALA A 314 -2.67 -12.44 27.70
N PRO A 315 -1.75 -12.32 28.68
CA PRO A 315 -0.77 -11.24 28.72
C PRO A 315 0.08 -11.12 27.44
N ALA A 316 0.41 -12.25 26.81
CA ALA A 316 1.15 -12.28 25.54
C ALA A 316 0.37 -11.61 24.39
N ALA A 317 -0.96 -11.73 24.37
CA ALA A 317 -1.80 -11.08 23.37
C ALA A 317 -1.82 -9.56 23.53
N LEU A 318 -1.88 -9.08 24.78
CA LEU A 318 -1.75 -7.65 25.09
C LEU A 318 -0.36 -7.14 24.73
N ALA A 319 0.70 -7.87 25.10
CA ALA A 319 2.09 -7.49 24.83
C ALA A 319 2.37 -7.31 23.33
N ALA A 320 1.71 -8.09 22.48
CA ALA A 320 1.84 -8.02 21.02
C ALA A 320 1.09 -6.83 20.37
N LEU A 321 0.28 -6.07 21.10
CA LEU A 321 -0.40 -4.90 20.56
C LEU A 321 0.54 -3.69 20.41
N PRO A 322 0.30 -2.82 19.42
CA PRO A 322 0.92 -1.49 19.35
C PRO A 322 0.74 -0.72 20.66
N ARG A 323 1.75 0.07 21.04
CA ARG A 323 1.77 0.80 22.32
C ARG A 323 0.53 1.66 22.53
N GLU A 324 0.07 2.39 21.51
CA GLU A 324 -1.14 3.22 21.61
C GLU A 324 -2.43 2.42 21.85
N GLN A 325 -2.52 1.18 21.36
CA GLN A 325 -3.68 0.32 21.62
C GLN A 325 -3.69 -0.14 23.07
N ARG A 326 -2.52 -0.48 23.63
CA ARG A 326 -2.37 -0.83 25.06
C ARG A 326 -2.72 0.34 25.96
N VAL A 327 -2.22 1.54 25.65
CA VAL A 327 -2.56 2.78 26.35
C VAL A 327 -4.07 3.05 26.27
N CYS A 328 -4.66 3.00 25.07
CA CYS A 328 -6.09 3.25 24.89
C CYS A 328 -6.95 2.23 25.67
N GLN A 329 -6.55 0.96 25.70
CA GLN A 329 -7.23 -0.08 26.46
C GLN A 329 -7.10 0.15 27.96
N HIS A 330 -5.91 0.48 28.46
CA HIS A 330 -5.70 0.79 29.87
C HIS A 330 -6.57 1.99 30.32
N LEU A 331 -6.55 3.09 29.55
CA LEU A 331 -7.40 4.27 29.82
C LEU A 331 -8.90 3.94 29.81
N LEU A 332 -9.33 3.02 28.95
CA LEU A 332 -10.72 2.54 28.94
C LEU A 332 -11.05 1.76 30.23
N LEU A 333 -10.15 0.86 30.67
CA LEU A 333 -10.33 0.01 31.84
C LEU A 333 -10.28 0.80 33.17
N THR A 334 -9.48 1.86 33.23
CA THR A 334 -9.36 2.73 34.41
C THR A 334 -10.41 3.85 34.44
N GLY A 335 -11.31 3.91 33.46
CA GLY A 335 -12.39 4.90 33.40
C GLY A 335 -11.94 6.31 32.98
N ARG A 336 -10.70 6.47 32.48
CA ARG A 336 -10.18 7.72 31.91
C ARG A 336 -10.72 7.95 30.48
N LEU A 337 -12.04 8.00 30.35
CA LEU A 337 -12.75 7.89 29.07
C LEU A 337 -12.45 9.03 28.08
N THR A 338 -12.26 10.26 28.56
CA THR A 338 -11.89 11.40 27.69
C THR A 338 -10.51 11.17 27.07
N GLU A 339 -9.53 10.73 27.86
CA GLU A 339 -8.19 10.43 27.37
C GLU A 339 -8.18 9.19 26.47
N ALA A 340 -8.99 8.18 26.78
CA ALA A 340 -9.18 7.03 25.90
C ALA A 340 -9.74 7.46 24.53
N ALA A 341 -10.74 8.35 24.50
CA ALA A 341 -11.29 8.91 23.26
C ALA A 341 -10.25 9.72 22.48
N GLU A 342 -9.37 10.46 23.15
CA GLU A 342 -8.26 11.18 22.50
C GLU A 342 -7.18 10.25 21.96
N CYS A 343 -6.83 9.21 22.73
CA CYS A 343 -5.88 8.16 22.34
C CYS A 343 -6.39 7.37 21.13
N ALA A 344 -7.68 7.04 21.12
CA ALA A 344 -8.36 6.34 20.03
C ALA A 344 -8.20 7.03 18.66
N ARG A 345 -8.03 8.36 18.63
CA ARG A 345 -7.78 9.11 17.38
C ARG A 345 -6.41 8.78 16.77
N THR A 346 -5.45 8.34 17.58
CA THR A 346 -4.07 8.02 17.18
C THR A 346 -3.86 6.58 16.70
N LEU A 347 -4.85 5.70 16.89
CA LEU A 347 -4.76 4.30 16.49
C LEU A 347 -4.48 4.16 14.99
N ASP A 348 -3.45 3.39 14.64
CA ASP A 348 -2.92 3.18 13.28
C ASP A 348 -2.40 4.48 12.60
N ARG A 349 -2.02 5.48 13.40
CA ARG A 349 -1.53 6.79 12.92
C ARG A 349 -0.26 7.20 13.66
N PRO A 350 0.89 6.59 13.33
CA PRO A 350 2.15 6.82 14.05
C PRO A 350 2.64 8.28 14.02
N ARG A 351 2.20 9.08 13.03
CA ARG A 351 2.55 10.51 12.92
C ARG A 351 1.63 11.43 13.73
N LEU A 352 0.55 10.92 14.32
CA LEU A 352 -0.37 11.72 15.12
C LEU A 352 0.06 11.67 16.58
N ALA A 353 0.43 12.83 17.13
CA ALA A 353 0.90 12.93 18.51
C ALA A 353 -0.19 12.67 19.56
N PRO A 354 0.21 12.17 20.76
CA PRO A 354 -0.61 12.32 21.96
C PRO A 354 -1.00 13.78 22.15
N ARG A 355 -2.17 14.02 22.75
CA ARG A 355 -2.57 15.37 23.14
C ARG A 355 -1.75 15.88 24.32
N HIS A 356 -1.51 14.99 25.29
CA HIS A 356 -0.81 15.28 26.53
C HIS A 356 0.25 14.22 26.79
N ILE A 357 1.39 14.68 27.30
CA ILE A 357 2.44 13.84 27.86
C ILE A 357 2.91 14.49 29.16
N VAL A 358 3.44 13.66 30.05
CA VAL A 358 4.14 14.11 31.26
C VAL A 358 5.49 13.39 31.36
N ARG A 359 6.45 14.02 32.04
CA ARG A 359 7.75 13.42 32.32
C ARG A 359 8.00 13.36 33.81
N ASP A 360 8.56 12.25 34.28
CA ASP A 360 9.05 12.16 35.65
C ASP A 360 10.44 12.79 35.80
N SER A 361 10.94 12.84 37.04
CA SER A 361 12.26 13.38 37.36
C SER A 361 13.42 12.60 36.74
N ALA A 362 13.20 11.34 36.34
CA ALA A 362 14.18 10.51 35.64
C ALA A 362 14.13 10.70 34.10
N GLY A 363 13.20 11.51 33.59
CA GLY A 363 13.03 11.78 32.17
C GLY A 363 12.19 10.75 31.42
N ARG A 364 11.58 9.77 32.11
CA ARG A 364 10.63 8.84 31.48
C ARG A 364 9.39 9.61 31.05
N THR A 365 8.89 9.30 29.86
CA THR A 365 7.74 10.00 29.26
C THR A 365 6.51 9.09 29.31
N TYR A 366 5.42 9.61 29.88
CA TYR A 366 4.14 8.90 29.99
C TYR A 366 3.07 9.59 29.17
N TRP A 367 2.14 8.79 28.64
CA TRP A 367 0.93 9.29 28.02
C TRP A 367 -0.05 9.83 29.07
N GLY A 368 -0.54 11.06 28.87
CA GLY A 368 -1.59 11.66 29.71
C GLY A 368 -1.20 13.02 30.26
N SER A 369 -2.08 13.60 31.08
CA SER A 369 -1.87 14.93 31.70
C SER A 369 -1.32 14.89 33.12
N THR A 370 -1.21 13.71 33.73
CA THR A 370 -0.72 13.52 35.11
C THR A 370 0.24 12.35 35.15
N LEU A 371 1.19 12.39 36.09
CA LEU A 371 2.10 11.27 36.34
C LEU A 371 1.29 10.03 36.78
N PRO A 372 1.76 8.82 36.42
CA PRO A 372 1.16 7.57 36.91
C PRO A 372 1.10 7.53 38.43
N ALA A 373 0.00 6.99 38.97
CA ALA A 373 -0.21 6.87 40.41
C ALA A 373 0.58 5.69 41.03
N ASP A 374 0.84 4.64 40.26
CA ASP A 374 1.51 3.42 40.67
C ASP A 374 2.32 2.77 39.53
N ASP A 375 3.03 1.68 39.83
CA ASP A 375 3.89 0.97 38.89
C ASP A 375 3.12 0.28 37.75
N GLU A 376 1.87 -0.14 37.99
CA GLU A 376 1.03 -0.78 36.98
C GLU A 376 0.59 0.25 35.93
N GLU A 377 0.09 1.40 36.37
CA GLU A 377 -0.23 2.53 35.51
C GLU A 377 1.02 3.06 34.79
N ALA A 378 2.18 3.10 35.48
CA ALA A 378 3.44 3.51 34.88
C ALA A 378 3.82 2.59 33.71
N ALA A 379 3.77 1.27 33.89
CA ALA A 379 4.08 0.30 32.84
C ALA A 379 3.13 0.42 31.63
N ALA A 380 1.84 0.70 31.89
CA ALA A 380 0.83 0.81 30.85
C ALA A 380 0.94 2.11 30.03
N LEU A 381 1.29 3.23 30.68
CA LEU A 381 1.34 4.56 30.08
C LEU A 381 2.73 4.99 29.60
N ASP A 382 3.79 4.24 29.93
CA ASP A 382 5.17 4.54 29.48
C ASP A 382 5.30 4.47 27.96
N ILE A 383 5.76 5.56 27.37
CA ILE A 383 6.04 5.75 25.94
C ILE A 383 7.47 6.28 25.72
N SER A 384 8.37 6.04 26.68
CA SER A 384 9.77 6.46 26.59
C SER A 384 10.51 5.82 25.41
N ASP A 385 10.10 4.61 25.02
CA ASP A 385 10.54 3.87 23.84
C ASP A 385 10.25 4.59 22.51
N TRP A 386 9.53 5.71 22.52
CA TRP A 386 9.31 6.54 21.33
C TRP A 386 10.44 7.53 21.06
N HIS A 387 11.39 7.69 21.99
CA HIS A 387 12.55 8.57 21.81
C HIS A 387 12.15 9.96 21.26
N MET A 388 11.13 10.57 21.86
CA MET A 388 10.44 11.74 21.30
C MET A 388 11.37 12.90 20.90
N ALA A 389 12.46 13.11 21.65
CA ALA A 389 13.42 14.18 21.38
C ALA A 389 14.30 13.94 20.13
N GLU A 390 14.37 12.70 19.66
CA GLU A 390 15.23 12.29 18.53
C GLU A 390 14.43 12.03 17.24
N GLN A 391 13.12 12.30 17.27
CA GLN A 391 12.24 12.09 16.13
C GLN A 391 12.55 13.11 15.01
N PRO A 392 12.64 12.66 13.75
CA PRO A 392 12.84 13.58 12.63
C PRO A 392 11.56 14.39 12.35
N PHE A 393 11.71 15.56 11.76
CA PHE A 393 10.62 16.47 11.42
C PHE A 393 9.61 15.85 10.46
N THR A 394 10.01 15.02 9.49
CA THR A 394 9.10 14.51 8.44
C THR A 394 8.21 13.36 8.89
N THR A 395 8.66 12.55 9.85
CA THR A 395 7.91 11.38 10.34
C THR A 395 7.55 11.46 11.82
N GLY A 396 8.17 12.37 12.58
CA GLY A 396 7.90 12.55 13.99
C GLY A 396 6.45 12.97 14.26
N PRO A 397 5.91 12.61 15.43
CA PRO A 397 4.51 12.82 15.73
C PRO A 397 4.18 14.30 15.99
N LEU A 398 3.15 14.80 15.33
CA LEU A 398 2.62 16.15 15.47
C LEU A 398 1.09 16.10 15.38
N ARG A 399 0.38 16.92 16.16
CA ARG A 399 -1.10 16.92 16.16
C ARG A 399 -1.63 18.33 15.94
N HIS A 400 -2.47 18.51 14.92
CA HIS A 400 -3.15 19.76 14.64
C HIS A 400 -4.65 19.61 14.85
N GLU A 401 -5.23 20.49 15.65
CA GLU A 401 -6.66 20.47 15.96
C GLU A 401 -7.28 21.83 15.77
N VAL A 402 -8.53 21.82 15.32
CA VAL A 402 -9.42 22.96 15.45
C VAL A 402 -9.95 22.96 16.88
N ALA A 403 -9.57 23.96 17.66
CA ALA A 403 -10.07 24.19 19.01
C ALA A 403 -11.42 24.92 19.01
N ARG A 404 -11.72 25.69 17.95
CA ARG A 404 -13.00 26.38 17.78
C ARG A 404 -13.28 26.64 16.30
N LEU A 405 -14.53 26.42 15.89
CA LEU A 405 -15.00 26.58 14.52
C LEU A 405 -16.15 27.59 14.45
N GLU A 406 -16.05 28.61 13.58
CA GLU A 406 -17.12 29.61 13.42
C GLU A 406 -17.39 29.97 11.95
N ALA A 407 -18.65 30.22 11.62
CA ALA A 407 -19.04 30.81 10.33
C ALA A 407 -19.10 32.33 10.43
N ALA A 408 -18.52 33.02 9.45
CA ALA A 408 -18.60 34.47 9.30
C ALA A 408 -18.89 34.82 7.83
N GLY A 409 -20.18 34.84 7.46
CA GLY A 409 -20.60 35.03 6.07
C GLY A 409 -20.09 33.89 5.17
N PRO A 410 -19.28 34.15 4.11
CA PRO A 410 -18.69 33.12 3.26
C PRO A 410 -17.34 32.58 3.79
N ARG A 411 -16.95 32.98 5.00
CA ARG A 411 -15.67 32.62 5.62
C ARG A 411 -15.87 31.63 6.75
N LEU A 412 -14.91 30.72 6.89
CA LEU A 412 -14.79 29.81 8.02
C LEU A 412 -13.60 30.25 8.88
N ARG A 413 -13.87 30.66 10.12
CA ARG A 413 -12.85 31.05 11.10
C ARG A 413 -12.47 29.86 11.96
N LEU A 414 -11.17 29.70 12.16
CA LEU A 414 -10.57 28.55 12.83
C LEU A 414 -9.62 29.07 13.93
N LEU A 415 -9.85 28.62 15.16
CA LEU A 415 -8.82 28.63 16.20
C LEU A 415 -8.13 27.27 16.17
N LEU A 416 -6.81 27.26 15.97
CA LEU A 416 -6.02 26.05 15.81
C LEU A 416 -5.09 25.85 17.00
N HIS A 417 -5.02 24.61 17.50
CA HIS A 417 -3.98 24.16 18.42
C HIS A 417 -3.06 23.16 17.70
N THR A 418 -1.75 23.31 17.90
CA THR A 418 -0.75 22.32 17.49
C THR A 418 -0.03 21.78 18.71
N TYR A 419 -0.08 20.47 18.91
CA TYR A 419 0.60 19.74 19.97
C TYR A 419 1.88 19.12 19.40
N ASP A 420 3.02 19.51 19.95
CA ASP A 420 4.38 19.18 19.51
C ASP A 420 5.21 18.59 20.68
N PRO A 421 4.88 17.38 21.15
CA PRO A 421 5.58 16.75 22.28
C PRO A 421 7.05 16.44 21.97
N CYS A 422 7.40 16.33 20.69
CA CYS A 422 8.74 16.04 20.18
C CYS A 422 9.57 17.30 19.89
N ARG A 423 9.01 18.51 20.08
CA ARG A 423 9.68 19.80 19.78
C ARG A 423 10.21 19.87 18.33
N LEU A 424 9.43 19.33 17.40
CA LEU A 424 9.71 19.30 15.96
C LEU A 424 9.54 20.67 15.29
N LEU A 425 9.02 21.66 16.00
CA LEU A 425 8.86 23.04 15.52
C LEU A 425 9.89 23.98 16.17
N ALA A 426 10.29 25.03 15.45
CA ALA A 426 11.24 26.03 15.95
C ALA A 426 10.65 26.79 17.16
N ALA A 427 11.46 27.16 18.15
CA ALA A 427 10.99 27.81 19.39
C ALA A 427 10.16 29.10 19.17
N GLY A 428 10.51 29.88 18.15
CA GLY A 428 9.80 31.11 17.78
C GLY A 428 8.47 30.89 17.03
N PRO A 429 7.91 31.96 16.42
CA PRO A 429 6.72 31.85 15.58
C PRO A 429 6.95 30.92 14.39
N VAL A 430 5.93 30.12 14.05
CA VAL A 430 6.01 29.14 12.95
C VAL A 430 4.98 29.48 11.90
N THR A 431 5.42 29.58 10.65
CA THR A 431 4.53 29.75 9.50
C THR A 431 4.20 28.39 8.91
N ALA A 432 2.91 28.10 8.82
CA ALA A 432 2.36 26.93 8.15
C ALA A 432 1.42 27.38 7.02
N ARG A 433 0.93 26.42 6.25
CA ARG A 433 -0.05 26.63 5.19
C ARG A 433 -1.22 25.68 5.39
N LEU A 434 -2.42 26.23 5.54
CA LEU A 434 -3.65 25.43 5.54
C LEU A 434 -4.08 25.22 4.09
N ARG A 435 -4.04 23.97 3.62
CA ARG A 435 -4.33 23.61 2.23
C ARG A 435 -5.63 22.84 2.12
N LEU A 436 -6.53 23.29 1.25
CA LEU A 436 -7.79 22.64 0.92
C LEU A 436 -7.80 22.19 -0.55
N GLY A 437 -7.71 20.87 -0.75
CA GLY A 437 -7.67 20.21 -2.05
C GLY A 437 -6.34 19.52 -2.34
N ARG A 438 -6.39 18.36 -3.02
CA ARG A 438 -5.19 17.56 -3.35
C ARG A 438 -4.52 18.00 -4.64
N GLU A 439 -5.29 18.52 -5.60
CA GLU A 439 -4.81 18.93 -6.92
C GLU A 439 -4.71 20.45 -7.04
N ALA A 440 -3.79 20.91 -7.88
CA ALA A 440 -3.67 22.32 -8.20
C ALA A 440 -4.81 22.77 -9.15
N PRO A 441 -5.42 23.94 -8.92
CA PRO A 441 -5.12 24.87 -7.82
C PRO A 441 -5.89 24.52 -6.53
N SER A 442 -5.17 24.29 -5.44
CA SER A 442 -5.71 24.15 -4.09
C SER A 442 -5.79 25.52 -3.39
N LEU A 443 -6.83 25.77 -2.60
CA LEU A 443 -6.83 26.96 -1.73
C LEU A 443 -5.77 26.74 -0.65
N THR A 444 -4.84 27.68 -0.53
CA THR A 444 -3.76 27.64 0.46
C THR A 444 -3.73 28.95 1.19
N VAL A 445 -3.86 28.92 2.52
CA VAL A 445 -3.87 30.12 3.37
C VAL A 445 -2.70 30.04 4.35
N PRO A 446 -1.88 31.09 4.50
CA PRO A 446 -0.83 31.10 5.51
C PRO A 446 -1.44 31.09 6.91
N VAL A 447 -0.80 30.36 7.81
CA VAL A 447 -1.17 30.25 9.22
C VAL A 447 0.08 30.57 10.02
N ARG A 448 -0.01 31.51 10.96
CA ARG A 448 1.09 31.84 11.88
C ARG A 448 0.74 31.31 13.27
N TYR A 449 1.54 30.38 13.75
CA TYR A 449 1.48 29.90 15.13
C TYR A 449 2.31 30.79 16.02
N GLU A 450 1.72 31.23 17.12
CA GLU A 450 2.43 31.92 18.18
C GLU A 450 3.36 30.95 18.92
N PRO A 451 4.44 31.45 19.54
CA PRO A 451 5.28 30.65 20.43
C PRO A 451 4.43 29.99 21.53
N ALA A 452 4.86 28.81 21.99
CA ALA A 452 4.21 28.19 23.15
C ALA A 452 4.35 29.12 24.36
N GLY A 453 3.24 29.35 25.08
CA GLY A 453 3.25 30.20 26.28
C GLY A 453 3.98 29.53 27.44
N ALA A 454 4.69 30.31 28.26
CA ALA A 454 5.41 29.80 29.44
C ALA A 454 4.51 29.20 30.54
N ALA A 455 3.20 29.49 30.50
CA ALA A 455 2.23 29.15 31.55
C ALA A 455 1.49 27.81 31.36
N ASN A 456 1.65 27.13 30.22
CA ASN A 456 1.01 25.84 29.94
C ASN A 456 2.10 24.81 29.67
N ASP A 457 2.29 23.88 30.61
CA ASP A 457 3.08 22.64 30.59
C ASP A 457 4.05 22.43 29.41
N ASP A 458 5.35 22.33 29.73
CA ASP A 458 6.44 21.82 28.88
C ASP A 458 6.67 22.46 27.49
N GLY A 459 5.93 23.53 27.13
CA GLY A 459 6.11 24.29 25.88
C GLY A 459 5.59 23.58 24.62
N ALA A 460 4.69 22.60 24.76
CA ALA A 460 4.29 21.71 23.67
C ALA A 460 3.07 22.17 22.86
N VAL A 461 2.28 23.15 23.32
CA VAL A 461 1.04 23.59 22.63
C VAL A 461 1.18 24.98 22.03
N ARG A 462 0.85 25.11 20.75
CA ARG A 462 0.89 26.38 19.99
C ARG A 462 -0.48 26.73 19.44
N THR A 463 -0.79 28.01 19.43
CA THR A 463 -2.09 28.51 18.97
C THR A 463 -1.95 29.38 17.72
N ALA A 464 -2.87 29.22 16.78
CA ALA A 464 -3.01 30.09 15.61
C ALA A 464 -4.47 30.42 15.34
N ARG A 465 -4.71 31.56 14.69
CA ARG A 465 -6.01 31.90 14.12
C ARG A 465 -5.88 31.96 12.60
N CYS A 466 -6.82 31.37 11.88
CA CYS A 466 -6.87 31.51 10.43
C CYS A 466 -8.32 31.58 9.92
N GLU A 467 -8.46 32.12 8.71
CA GLU A 467 -9.75 32.31 8.05
C GLU A 467 -9.69 31.72 6.64
N LEU A 468 -10.62 30.82 6.32
CA LEU A 468 -10.79 30.25 4.99
C LEU A 468 -11.94 30.96 4.29
N ASP A 469 -11.65 31.77 3.27
CA ASP A 469 -12.69 32.32 2.38
C ASP A 469 -13.05 31.29 1.31
N LEU A 470 -14.22 30.67 1.46
CA LEU A 470 -14.63 29.55 0.60
C LEU A 470 -14.96 29.99 -0.83
N ARG A 471 -15.09 31.29 -1.10
CA ARG A 471 -15.29 31.83 -2.46
C ARG A 471 -14.04 31.68 -3.33
N HIS A 472 -12.86 31.60 -2.71
CA HIS A 472 -11.60 31.40 -3.42
C HIS A 472 -11.28 29.93 -3.68
N VAL A 473 -12.12 29.01 -3.20
CA VAL A 473 -12.01 27.59 -3.53
C VAL A 473 -12.50 27.41 -4.97
N ARG A 474 -11.58 27.12 -5.90
CA ARG A 474 -11.99 26.76 -7.26
C ARG A 474 -12.82 25.47 -7.25
N VAL A 475 -14.02 25.59 -7.79
CA VAL A 475 -14.94 24.48 -8.11
C VAL A 475 -15.24 24.53 -9.62
N PRO A 476 -15.57 23.40 -10.26
CA PRO A 476 -15.98 23.41 -11.67
C PRO A 476 -17.14 24.37 -11.91
N ALA A 477 -17.29 24.90 -13.13
CA ALA A 477 -18.41 25.77 -13.48
C ALA A 477 -19.79 25.11 -13.25
N THR A 478 -19.83 23.76 -13.29
CA THR A 478 -21.01 22.95 -12.95
C THR A 478 -21.21 22.74 -11.44
N GLY A 479 -20.38 23.38 -10.61
CA GLY A 479 -20.28 23.15 -9.17
C GLY A 479 -19.61 21.85 -8.77
N PHE A 480 -19.14 21.82 -7.52
CA PHE A 480 -18.63 20.64 -6.85
C PHE A 480 -19.67 20.11 -5.86
N GLY A 481 -19.93 18.79 -5.90
CA GLY A 481 -20.69 18.08 -4.88
C GLY A 481 -19.80 16.98 -4.32
N GLY A 482 -19.47 17.04 -3.03
CA GLY A 482 -18.54 16.11 -2.42
C GLY A 482 -17.81 16.67 -1.20
N ARG A 483 -16.83 15.89 -0.73
CA ARG A 483 -16.09 16.12 0.51
C ARG A 483 -14.67 16.60 0.23
N ARG A 484 -14.16 17.55 1.02
CA ARG A 484 -12.74 17.93 1.03
C ARG A 484 -12.24 18.03 2.48
N HIS A 485 -11.01 17.60 2.70
CA HIS A 485 -10.37 17.64 4.02
C HIS A 485 -9.20 18.63 3.97
N PRO A 486 -9.23 19.71 4.77
CA PRO A 486 -8.08 20.59 4.94
C PRO A 486 -6.90 19.82 5.58
N VAL A 487 -5.69 20.19 5.19
CA VAL A 487 -4.44 19.66 5.75
C VAL A 487 -3.51 20.80 6.13
N VAL A 488 -2.73 20.62 7.18
CA VAL A 488 -1.67 21.54 7.57
C VAL A 488 -0.40 21.15 6.82
N VAL A 489 0.22 22.10 6.14
CA VAL A 489 1.50 21.93 5.45
C VAL A 489 2.53 22.77 6.17
N LEU A 490 3.62 22.13 6.61
CA LEU A 490 4.72 22.77 7.32
C LEU A 490 6.01 22.57 6.52
N ASP A 491 6.82 23.61 6.48
CA ASP A 491 8.12 23.62 5.81
C ASP A 491 9.21 23.92 6.84
N ARG A 492 10.22 23.06 6.93
CA ARG A 492 11.38 23.24 7.83
C ARG A 492 12.60 22.55 7.23
N LEU A 493 13.76 23.23 7.21
CA LEU A 493 15.03 22.67 6.71
C LEU A 493 14.94 22.14 5.26
N GLY A 494 14.19 22.83 4.38
CA GLY A 494 13.97 22.37 3.00
C GLY A 494 13.08 21.13 2.88
N LEU A 495 12.53 20.64 3.99
CA LEU A 495 11.59 19.52 4.04
C LEU A 495 10.17 20.03 4.20
N THR A 496 9.23 19.41 3.50
CA THR A 496 7.80 19.67 3.63
C THR A 496 7.11 18.46 4.24
N ARG A 497 6.30 18.68 5.28
CA ARG A 497 5.36 17.68 5.80
C ARG A 497 3.92 18.12 5.62
N THR A 498 3.01 17.17 5.50
CA THR A 498 1.57 17.41 5.38
C THR A 498 0.83 16.54 6.37
N ASP A 499 0.10 17.17 7.28
CA ASP A 499 -0.58 16.51 8.38
C ASP A 499 -2.11 16.75 8.33
N PRO A 500 -2.92 15.79 8.78
CA PRO A 500 -4.37 15.97 8.85
C PRO A 500 -4.73 17.05 9.87
N LEU A 501 -5.69 17.91 9.53
CA LEU A 501 -6.31 18.80 10.50
C LEU A 501 -7.50 18.10 11.17
N LEU A 502 -7.43 17.93 12.49
CA LEU A 502 -8.49 17.32 13.28
C LEU A 502 -9.59 18.32 13.62
N ALA A 503 -10.84 17.87 13.63
CA ALA A 503 -11.97 18.65 14.09
C ALA A 503 -12.32 18.34 15.56
N PRO A 504 -12.97 19.30 16.24
CA PRO A 504 -13.59 19.04 17.54
C PRO A 504 -14.70 18.00 17.37
N ALA A 505 -14.60 16.87 18.07
CA ALA A 505 -15.48 15.74 17.81
C ALA A 505 -16.93 15.96 18.30
N HIS A 506 -17.12 16.80 19.31
CA HIS A 506 -18.41 17.05 19.95
C HIS A 506 -18.99 18.45 19.66
N GLU A 507 -18.32 19.27 18.84
CA GLU A 507 -18.90 20.55 18.43
C GLU A 507 -19.92 20.35 17.30
N PRO A 508 -21.01 21.14 17.30
CA PRO A 508 -22.00 21.08 16.24
C PRO A 508 -21.39 21.49 14.90
N PRO A 509 -21.89 20.92 13.78
CA PRO A 509 -21.44 21.27 12.44
C PRO A 509 -21.77 22.74 12.15
N VAL A 510 -20.85 23.43 11.49
CA VAL A 510 -21.01 24.82 11.07
C VAL A 510 -21.27 24.85 9.57
N THR A 511 -22.23 25.66 9.11
CA THR A 511 -22.52 25.80 7.67
C THR A 511 -22.19 27.20 7.18
N VAL A 512 -21.34 27.28 6.17
CA VAL A 512 -20.96 28.50 5.48
C VAL A 512 -21.67 28.54 4.13
N ARG A 513 -22.22 29.70 3.76
CA ARG A 513 -22.96 29.88 2.50
C ARG A 513 -22.14 30.69 1.51
N THR A 514 -22.10 30.21 0.27
CA THR A 514 -21.55 30.93 -0.89
C THR A 514 -22.64 31.14 -1.94
N ALA A 515 -22.33 31.79 -3.07
CA ALA A 515 -23.31 32.07 -4.12
C ALA A 515 -23.97 30.81 -4.71
N HIS A 516 -23.25 29.69 -4.74
CA HIS A 516 -23.71 28.47 -5.42
C HIS A 516 -23.66 27.20 -4.55
N HIS A 517 -23.20 27.32 -3.30
CA HIS A 517 -22.99 26.17 -2.42
C HIS A 517 -23.26 26.49 -0.95
N ASP A 518 -23.82 25.50 -0.25
CA ASP A 518 -23.70 25.38 1.20
C ASP A 518 -22.53 24.44 1.51
N VAL A 519 -21.61 24.91 2.34
CA VAL A 519 -20.45 24.13 2.77
C VAL A 519 -20.57 23.85 4.24
N ARG A 520 -20.82 22.58 4.57
CA ARG A 520 -20.90 22.10 5.95
C ARG A 520 -19.50 21.68 6.42
N ALA A 521 -19.03 22.30 7.49
CA ALA A 521 -17.80 21.96 8.19
C ALA A 521 -18.13 21.14 9.44
N ALA A 522 -17.58 19.93 9.54
CA ALA A 522 -17.86 19.01 10.65
C ALA A 522 -16.68 18.07 10.93
N CYS A 523 -16.74 17.34 12.04
CA CYS A 523 -15.86 16.21 12.29
C CYS A 523 -16.27 15.01 11.42
N GLU A 524 -15.30 14.41 10.71
CA GLU A 524 -15.48 13.12 10.05
C GLU A 524 -15.79 12.06 11.12
N GLY A 525 -16.95 11.39 11.06
CA GLY A 525 -17.38 10.41 12.07
C GLY A 525 -16.63 9.07 12.05
N ARG A 526 -15.38 9.04 11.56
CA ARG A 526 -14.53 7.85 11.46
C ARG A 526 -13.05 8.23 11.49
N GLY A 527 -12.20 7.24 11.73
CA GLY A 527 -10.76 7.43 11.72
C GLY A 527 -10.29 8.39 12.81
N ALA A 528 -9.45 9.37 12.46
CA ALA A 528 -8.96 10.36 13.43
C ALA A 528 -9.93 11.52 13.68
N GLY A 529 -11.06 11.60 12.98
CA GLY A 529 -11.95 12.77 13.09
C GLY A 529 -11.38 14.01 12.42
N ARG A 530 -11.06 13.91 11.12
CA ARG A 530 -10.54 15.06 10.38
C ARG A 530 -11.62 16.12 10.22
N LEU A 531 -11.21 17.38 10.03
CA LEU A 531 -12.12 18.41 9.55
C LEU A 531 -12.57 18.05 8.13
N GLU A 532 -13.87 17.81 7.98
CA GLU A 532 -14.52 17.52 6.71
C GLU A 532 -15.35 18.73 6.27
N LEU A 533 -15.11 19.19 5.04
CA LEU A 533 -15.90 20.22 4.37
C LEU A 533 -16.73 19.56 3.26
N THR A 534 -18.04 19.47 3.49
CA THR A 534 -19.00 18.86 2.56
C THR A 534 -19.74 19.94 1.79
N TRP A 535 -19.59 19.91 0.47
CA TRP A 535 -20.16 20.86 -0.46
C TRP A 535 -21.49 20.36 -1.02
N HIS A 536 -22.55 21.13 -0.80
CA HIS A 536 -23.87 20.93 -1.35
C HIS A 536 -24.19 22.03 -2.35
N ARG A 537 -24.59 21.68 -3.58
CA ARG A 537 -24.96 22.64 -4.62
C ARG A 537 -26.27 23.35 -4.25
N ARG A 538 -26.42 24.61 -4.69
CA ARG A 538 -27.62 25.43 -4.48
C ARG A 538 -28.06 26.15 -5.75
N GLY A 539 -29.32 26.61 -5.72
CA GLY A 539 -29.93 27.43 -6.77
C GLY A 539 -29.87 26.75 -8.13
N LEU A 540 -29.39 27.48 -9.14
CA LEU A 540 -29.31 27.02 -10.53
C LEU A 540 -28.48 25.72 -10.69
N LEU A 541 -27.44 25.52 -9.90
CA LEU A 541 -26.61 24.30 -9.98
C LEU A 541 -27.32 23.07 -9.43
N LEU A 542 -28.15 23.23 -8.41
CA LEU A 542 -28.99 22.16 -7.89
C LEU A 542 -30.08 21.79 -8.91
N ALA A 543 -30.70 22.79 -9.54
CA ALA A 543 -31.65 22.57 -10.64
C ALA A 543 -31.00 21.88 -11.85
N ALA A 544 -29.78 22.26 -12.22
CA ALA A 544 -29.03 21.61 -13.29
C ALA A 544 -28.62 20.15 -12.97
N GLU A 545 -28.42 19.82 -11.69
CA GLU A 545 -28.15 18.45 -11.24
C GLU A 545 -29.38 17.55 -11.39
N ALA A 546 -30.58 18.05 -11.09
CA ALA A 546 -31.83 17.34 -11.35
C ALA A 546 -32.04 17.02 -12.85
N ALA A 547 -31.53 17.88 -13.75
CA ALA A 547 -31.55 17.67 -15.20
C ALA A 547 -30.38 16.82 -15.74
N ALA A 548 -29.37 16.50 -14.91
CA ALA A 548 -28.16 15.79 -15.32
C ALA A 548 -28.39 14.37 -15.90
N PRO A 549 -29.39 13.57 -15.46
CA PRO A 549 -29.66 12.26 -16.06
C PRO A 549 -29.94 12.34 -17.57
N ALA A 550 -30.66 13.38 -18.01
CA ALA A 550 -31.00 13.61 -19.43
C ALA A 550 -29.78 13.97 -20.30
N LEU A 551 -28.75 14.59 -19.72
CA LEU A 551 -27.52 15.02 -20.42
C LEU A 551 -26.38 14.00 -20.34
N THR A 552 -26.53 12.96 -19.53
CA THR A 552 -25.52 11.90 -19.33
C THR A 552 -25.15 11.15 -20.62
N PRO A 553 -26.09 10.80 -21.53
CA PRO A 553 -25.75 10.16 -22.80
C PRO A 553 -24.86 11.05 -23.67
N VAL A 554 -25.15 12.35 -23.72
CA VAL A 554 -24.40 13.36 -24.50
C VAL A 554 -23.00 13.55 -23.93
N ARG A 555 -22.85 13.68 -22.60
CA ARG A 555 -21.53 13.75 -21.93
C ARG A 555 -20.70 12.48 -22.14
N ARG A 556 -21.31 11.29 -22.06
CA ARG A 556 -20.63 10.02 -22.38
C ARG A 556 -20.22 9.94 -23.85
N ARG A 557 -21.00 10.52 -24.77
CA ARG A 557 -20.66 10.58 -26.21
C ARG A 557 -19.53 11.57 -26.47
N ALA A 558 -19.58 12.76 -25.87
CA ALA A 558 -18.52 13.78 -25.93
C ALA A 558 -17.20 13.28 -25.30
N GLY A 559 -17.26 12.59 -24.15
CA GLY A 559 -16.08 11.97 -23.53
C GLY A 559 -15.49 10.84 -24.36
N ARG A 560 -16.32 10.03 -25.02
CA ARG A 560 -15.87 9.02 -26.00
C ARG A 560 -15.22 9.67 -27.23
N LEU A 561 -15.78 10.77 -27.72
CA LEU A 561 -15.23 11.52 -28.85
C LEU A 561 -13.90 12.21 -28.48
N ALA A 562 -13.82 12.86 -27.32
CA ALA A 562 -12.60 13.45 -26.80
C ALA A 562 -11.49 12.41 -26.60
N ARG A 563 -11.82 11.20 -26.11
CA ARG A 563 -10.88 10.07 -26.02
C ARG A 563 -10.45 9.53 -27.39
N ARG A 564 -11.29 9.63 -28.42
CA ARG A 564 -10.91 9.30 -29.80
C ARG A 564 -9.93 10.33 -30.38
N VAL A 565 -10.11 11.61 -30.08
CA VAL A 565 -9.25 12.72 -30.56
C VAL A 565 -7.95 12.86 -29.75
N THR A 566 -7.93 12.42 -28.48
CA THR A 566 -6.74 12.49 -27.59
C THR A 566 -6.10 11.14 -27.31
N GLY A 567 -6.61 10.07 -27.92
CA GLY A 567 -6.13 8.70 -27.73
C GLY A 567 -4.76 8.44 -28.36
N PRO A 568 -4.09 7.32 -28.03
CA PRO A 568 -2.76 6.98 -28.54
C PRO A 568 -2.64 7.03 -30.07
N ARG A 569 -3.68 6.57 -30.79
CA ARG A 569 -3.72 6.59 -32.26
C ARG A 569 -3.79 8.01 -32.84
N ALA A 570 -4.61 8.88 -32.27
CA ALA A 570 -4.71 10.28 -32.72
C ALA A 570 -3.40 11.05 -32.44
N ARG A 571 -2.75 10.79 -31.29
CA ARG A 571 -1.44 11.35 -30.97
C ARG A 571 -0.35 10.88 -31.94
N ALA A 572 -0.35 9.60 -32.32
CA ALA A 572 0.56 9.07 -33.32
C ALA A 572 0.34 9.69 -34.72
N LEU A 573 -0.93 9.92 -35.10
CA LEU A 573 -1.26 10.62 -36.35
C LEU A 573 -0.76 12.06 -36.35
N VAL A 574 -0.98 12.81 -35.28
CA VAL A 574 -0.45 14.18 -35.15
C VAL A 574 1.08 14.16 -35.16
N GLN A 575 1.72 13.20 -34.50
CA GLN A 575 3.17 13.04 -34.56
C GLN A 575 3.64 12.83 -36.01
N HIS A 576 2.93 12.00 -36.77
CA HIS A 576 3.23 11.75 -38.19
C HIS A 576 3.19 13.05 -39.01
N GLU A 577 2.17 13.89 -38.82
CA GLU A 577 2.06 15.19 -39.49
C GLU A 577 3.16 16.17 -39.05
N LEU A 578 3.50 16.21 -37.75
CA LEU A 578 4.55 17.08 -37.22
C LEU A 578 5.96 16.73 -37.76
N ARG A 579 6.19 15.52 -38.28
CA ARG A 579 7.47 15.15 -38.92
C ARG A 579 7.75 15.94 -40.20
N ARG A 580 6.74 16.60 -40.77
CA ARG A 580 6.90 17.48 -41.94
C ARG A 580 7.60 18.79 -41.58
N LEU A 581 7.60 19.19 -40.30
CA LEU A 581 8.36 20.35 -39.82
C LEU A 581 9.87 20.05 -39.81
N PRO A 582 10.75 21.05 -39.94
CA PRO A 582 12.20 20.81 -39.86
C PRO A 582 12.62 20.29 -38.47
N LEU A 583 13.67 19.46 -38.46
CA LEU A 583 14.38 19.13 -37.22
C LEU A 583 14.93 20.43 -36.61
N ASP A 584 14.95 20.48 -35.28
CA ASP A 584 15.63 21.51 -34.51
C ASP A 584 16.99 20.94 -34.10
N GLU A 585 18.04 21.32 -34.83
CA GLU A 585 19.42 20.80 -34.69
C GLU A 585 20.02 21.05 -33.30
N HIS A 586 19.44 21.98 -32.54
CA HIS A 586 19.90 22.34 -31.21
C HIS A 586 19.04 21.76 -30.08
N LEU A 587 17.97 21.01 -30.39
CA LEU A 587 17.03 20.51 -29.39
C LEU A 587 17.39 19.10 -28.90
N VAL A 588 17.50 18.96 -27.57
CA VAL A 588 17.65 17.68 -26.87
C VAL A 588 16.44 17.44 -25.98
N VAL A 589 15.84 16.25 -26.06
CA VAL A 589 14.81 15.81 -25.09
C VAL A 589 15.41 14.78 -24.13
N PHE A 590 15.34 15.11 -22.85
CA PHE A 590 15.76 14.25 -21.74
C PHE A 590 14.57 13.60 -21.05
N GLU A 591 14.74 12.36 -20.63
CA GLU A 591 13.83 11.67 -19.73
C GLU A 591 14.57 10.69 -18.84
N ALA A 592 14.27 10.68 -17.55
CA ALA A 592 14.76 9.67 -16.61
C ALA A 592 13.58 9.11 -15.81
N LEU A 593 13.66 7.83 -15.42
CA LEU A 593 12.64 7.17 -14.59
C LEU A 593 11.22 7.36 -15.16
N GLU A 594 11.06 7.33 -16.49
CA GLU A 594 9.80 7.60 -17.22
C GLU A 594 9.18 8.98 -16.93
N GLY A 595 10.02 9.98 -16.65
CA GLY A 595 9.63 11.35 -16.33
C GLY A 595 9.23 11.55 -14.86
N ARG A 596 9.64 10.65 -13.96
CA ARG A 596 9.34 10.78 -12.53
C ARG A 596 10.25 11.76 -11.80
N GLY A 597 11.40 12.13 -12.37
CA GLY A 597 12.26 13.14 -11.77
C GLY A 597 13.57 13.38 -12.52
N TYR A 598 14.28 14.42 -12.06
CA TYR A 598 15.61 14.80 -12.50
C TYR A 598 16.67 13.94 -11.78
N ALA A 599 17.05 12.82 -12.38
CA ALA A 599 17.97 11.84 -11.80
C ALA A 599 18.62 10.97 -12.87
N ASP A 600 19.42 10.00 -12.42
CA ASP A 600 20.03 8.95 -13.24
C ASP A 600 21.00 9.51 -14.29
N SER A 601 21.54 8.68 -15.18
CA SER A 601 22.54 9.07 -16.16
C SER A 601 22.14 10.27 -17.05
N PRO A 602 20.86 10.42 -17.48
CA PRO A 602 20.41 11.60 -18.22
C PRO A 602 20.64 12.93 -17.48
N ARG A 603 20.53 12.96 -16.14
CA ARG A 603 20.82 14.16 -15.33
C ARG A 603 22.28 14.58 -15.47
N TYR A 604 23.21 13.65 -15.30
CA TYR A 604 24.65 13.95 -15.29
C TYR A 604 25.16 14.33 -16.69
N ILE A 605 24.59 13.76 -17.75
CA ILE A 605 24.83 14.21 -19.13
C ILE A 605 24.35 15.64 -19.31
N HIS A 606 23.15 15.98 -18.84
CA HIS A 606 22.61 17.33 -18.93
C HIS A 606 23.45 18.35 -18.15
N GLU A 607 23.89 18.00 -16.92
CA GLU A 607 24.78 18.85 -16.11
C GLU A 607 26.13 19.09 -16.81
N GLU A 608 26.69 18.08 -17.49
CA GLU A 608 27.92 18.23 -18.27
C GLU A 608 27.75 19.14 -19.50
N ILE A 609 26.61 19.04 -20.20
CA ILE A 609 26.23 19.94 -21.31
C ILE A 609 26.16 21.39 -20.82
N LEU A 610 25.53 21.62 -19.66
CA LEU A 610 25.43 22.94 -19.04
C LEU A 610 26.80 23.47 -18.61
N ARG A 611 27.64 22.64 -17.97
CA ARG A 611 28.99 23.00 -17.54
C ARG A 611 29.84 23.52 -18.70
N ARG A 612 29.73 22.88 -19.88
CA ARG A 612 30.46 23.26 -21.10
C ARG A 612 29.80 24.36 -21.91
N ARG A 613 28.57 24.77 -21.56
CA ARG A 613 27.77 25.76 -22.29
C ARG A 613 27.61 25.40 -23.78
N LEU A 614 27.34 24.12 -24.06
CA LEU A 614 27.07 23.71 -25.44
C LEU A 614 25.80 24.42 -25.94
N PRO A 615 25.72 24.77 -27.24
CA PRO A 615 24.60 25.50 -27.82
C PRO A 615 23.40 24.56 -28.05
N LEU A 616 22.90 23.95 -26.98
CA LEU A 616 21.80 23.00 -26.98
C LEU A 616 20.68 23.49 -26.07
N ARG A 617 19.45 23.45 -26.58
CA ARG A 617 18.24 23.67 -25.80
C ARG A 617 17.76 22.33 -25.24
N ALA A 618 17.87 22.16 -23.92
CA ALA A 618 17.45 20.96 -23.23
C ALA A 618 15.99 21.06 -22.75
N VAL A 619 15.19 20.05 -23.09
CA VAL A 619 13.79 19.90 -22.67
C VAL A 619 13.63 18.60 -21.90
N TRP A 620 13.02 18.67 -20.72
CA TRP A 620 12.79 17.51 -19.86
C TRP A 620 11.33 17.07 -19.85
N SER A 621 11.12 15.76 -20.00
CA SER A 621 9.80 15.12 -19.90
C SER A 621 9.44 14.81 -18.45
N TYR A 622 8.20 15.13 -18.02
CA TYR A 622 7.71 14.80 -16.67
C TYR A 622 6.31 14.18 -16.65
N THR A 623 6.06 13.26 -15.71
CA THR A 623 4.75 12.57 -15.56
C THR A 623 4.03 12.95 -14.25
N GLY A 624 4.79 13.34 -13.22
CA GLY A 624 4.30 13.58 -11.86
C GLY A 624 4.74 14.92 -11.29
N SER A 625 5.40 14.87 -10.13
CA SER A 625 5.94 16.07 -9.48
C SER A 625 7.06 16.69 -10.31
N THR A 626 7.12 18.02 -10.30
CA THR A 626 8.22 18.79 -10.90
C THR A 626 9.25 19.24 -9.85
N ALA A 627 9.10 18.82 -8.58
CA ALA A 627 9.88 19.35 -7.46
C ALA A 627 11.38 19.03 -7.50
N SER A 628 11.78 17.96 -8.21
CA SER A 628 13.20 17.58 -8.34
C SER A 628 13.92 18.27 -9.49
N TYR A 629 13.19 18.90 -10.41
CA TYR A 629 13.80 19.56 -11.56
C TYR A 629 14.31 20.94 -11.16
N PRO A 630 15.53 21.32 -11.59
CA PRO A 630 16.07 22.62 -11.25
C PRO A 630 15.30 23.76 -11.94
N GLU A 631 15.31 24.93 -11.31
CA GLU A 631 14.69 26.13 -11.87
C GLU A 631 15.32 26.51 -13.21
N GLY A 632 14.50 26.97 -14.16
CA GLY A 632 14.95 27.38 -15.49
C GLY A 632 15.05 26.26 -16.54
N VAL A 633 14.85 24.99 -16.16
CA VAL A 633 14.76 23.89 -17.13
C VAL A 633 13.40 23.89 -17.85
N GLU A 634 13.40 23.79 -19.17
CA GLU A 634 12.17 23.67 -19.96
C GLU A 634 11.51 22.31 -19.71
N LEU A 635 10.30 22.30 -19.16
CA LEU A 635 9.56 21.09 -18.80
C LEU A 635 8.36 20.86 -19.73
N VAL A 636 8.21 19.63 -20.23
CA VAL A 636 7.04 19.19 -21.00
C VAL A 636 6.39 17.97 -20.36
N ARG A 637 5.07 18.01 -20.20
CA ARG A 637 4.34 16.88 -19.60
C ARG A 637 4.34 15.69 -20.56
N ARG A 638 4.79 14.51 -20.13
CA ARG A 638 4.82 13.27 -20.91
C ARG A 638 3.46 12.99 -21.55
N GLY A 639 3.44 12.81 -22.87
CA GLY A 639 2.23 12.57 -23.66
C GLY A 639 1.35 13.79 -23.95
N SER A 640 1.74 15.00 -23.53
CA SER A 640 1.09 16.25 -23.96
C SER A 640 1.43 16.60 -25.42
N TRP A 641 0.70 17.56 -26.00
CA TRP A 641 1.02 18.06 -27.34
C TRP A 641 2.40 18.73 -27.42
N ALA A 642 2.79 19.46 -26.37
CA ALA A 642 4.14 20.04 -26.25
C ALA A 642 5.22 18.96 -26.24
N TYR A 643 5.00 17.86 -25.50
CA TYR A 643 5.89 16.70 -25.51
C TYR A 643 5.99 16.06 -26.90
N ILE A 644 4.85 15.83 -27.57
CA ILE A 644 4.82 15.26 -28.93
C ILE A 644 5.57 16.17 -29.91
N HIS A 645 5.38 17.49 -29.82
CA HIS A 645 6.10 18.46 -30.64
C HIS A 645 7.62 18.41 -30.37
N ALA A 646 8.03 18.41 -29.10
CA ALA A 646 9.44 18.34 -28.70
C ALA A 646 10.12 17.06 -29.21
N ILE A 647 9.58 15.87 -28.90
CA ILE A 647 10.21 14.61 -29.35
C ILE A 647 10.27 14.49 -30.87
N THR A 648 9.30 15.05 -31.60
CA THR A 648 9.25 14.92 -33.07
C THR A 648 10.26 15.81 -33.78
N ARG A 649 10.62 16.94 -33.18
CA ARG A 649 11.55 17.92 -33.76
C ARG A 649 12.97 17.81 -33.22
N ALA A 650 13.16 17.18 -32.06
CA ALA A 650 14.46 17.09 -31.42
C ALA A 650 15.49 16.35 -32.29
N ARG A 651 16.68 16.94 -32.38
CA ARG A 651 17.87 16.29 -32.94
C ARG A 651 18.38 15.17 -32.03
N TYR A 652 18.24 15.32 -30.71
CA TYR A 652 18.74 14.33 -29.76
C TYR A 652 17.67 13.87 -28.78
N TRP A 653 17.63 12.56 -28.53
CA TRP A 653 16.85 11.91 -27.48
C TRP A 653 17.83 11.29 -26.49
N VAL A 654 17.66 11.54 -25.19
CA VAL A 654 18.47 10.94 -24.12
C VAL A 654 17.54 10.37 -23.05
N ASP A 655 17.65 9.07 -22.78
CA ASP A 655 16.77 8.40 -21.82
C ASP A 655 17.44 7.19 -21.12
N SER A 656 16.86 6.74 -19.99
CA SER A 656 17.33 5.58 -19.20
C SER A 656 16.39 4.37 -19.13
N HIS A 657 15.13 4.49 -19.52
CA HIS A 657 14.11 3.42 -19.36
C HIS A 657 13.35 3.10 -20.66
N GLY A 658 13.24 4.06 -21.57
CA GLY A 658 12.62 3.90 -22.88
C GLY A 658 11.57 4.97 -23.16
N PHE A 659 11.71 5.69 -24.28
CA PHE A 659 10.62 6.50 -24.82
C PHE A 659 9.45 5.61 -25.31
N PRO A 660 8.19 6.08 -25.23
CA PRO A 660 7.02 5.27 -25.57
C PRO A 660 7.08 4.73 -27.00
N ALA A 661 6.75 3.45 -27.17
CA ALA A 661 6.83 2.78 -28.47
C ALA A 661 5.86 3.36 -29.52
N GLN A 662 4.77 4.01 -29.10
CA GLN A 662 3.82 4.61 -30.03
C GLN A 662 4.37 5.80 -30.82
N PHE A 663 5.51 6.37 -30.41
CA PHE A 663 6.15 7.49 -31.08
C PHE A 663 7.36 6.98 -31.86
N ALA A 664 7.30 7.02 -33.18
CA ALA A 664 8.45 6.58 -33.98
C ALA A 664 9.55 7.64 -33.98
N LYS A 665 10.81 7.19 -33.97
CA LYS A 665 12.01 8.02 -34.12
C LYS A 665 12.05 8.57 -35.55
N ARG A 666 12.31 9.87 -35.69
CA ARG A 666 12.43 10.50 -37.01
C ARG A 666 13.84 10.25 -37.58
N PRO A 667 13.99 10.02 -38.89
CA PRO A 667 15.31 10.01 -39.53
C PRO A 667 16.05 11.35 -39.28
N GLY A 668 17.32 11.27 -38.88
CA GLY A 668 18.14 12.42 -38.47
C GLY A 668 18.13 12.71 -36.96
N THR A 669 17.15 12.21 -36.21
CA THR A 669 17.21 12.23 -34.74
C THR A 669 18.14 11.12 -34.24
N ARG A 670 19.07 11.49 -33.34
CA ARG A 670 19.97 10.56 -32.63
C ARG A 670 19.40 10.23 -31.26
N TYR A 671 19.32 8.95 -30.91
CA TYR A 671 18.80 8.46 -29.64
C TYR A 671 19.88 7.73 -28.83
N LEU A 672 20.30 8.35 -27.73
CA LEU A 672 21.14 7.76 -26.70
C LEU A 672 20.29 7.05 -25.64
N GLN A 673 20.48 5.74 -25.52
CA GLN A 673 19.96 4.95 -24.40
C GLN A 673 21.07 4.79 -23.35
N THR A 674 20.80 5.21 -22.12
CA THR A 674 21.75 5.07 -21.01
C THR A 674 21.51 3.81 -20.20
N TRP A 675 20.31 3.22 -20.33
CA TRP A 675 19.82 2.18 -19.43
C TRP A 675 19.92 2.63 -17.96
N HIS A 676 19.75 1.73 -17.00
CA HIS A 676 19.65 2.09 -15.57
C HIS A 676 20.38 1.12 -14.64
N GLY A 677 21.45 0.47 -15.12
CA GLY A 677 22.36 -0.33 -14.29
C GLY A 677 22.78 -1.67 -14.92
N GLN A 678 23.67 -2.37 -14.22
CA GLN A 678 24.14 -3.70 -14.60
C GLN A 678 23.01 -4.74 -14.51
N ALA A 679 22.99 -5.69 -15.44
CA ALA A 679 21.99 -6.77 -15.47
C ALA A 679 22.40 -7.93 -14.53
N PHE A 680 21.68 -8.08 -13.41
CA PHE A 680 21.73 -9.28 -12.56
C PHE A 680 20.69 -10.32 -12.98
N LYS A 681 19.47 -9.86 -13.20
CA LYS A 681 18.33 -10.67 -13.64
C LYS A 681 18.36 -10.81 -15.15
N HIS A 682 17.78 -11.87 -15.69
CA HIS A 682 17.60 -12.00 -17.13
C HIS A 682 16.86 -10.79 -17.71
N MET A 683 17.32 -10.33 -18.87
CA MET A 683 16.79 -9.16 -19.59
C MET A 683 16.42 -9.54 -21.02
N GLY A 684 15.66 -8.68 -21.71
CA GLY A 684 15.33 -8.88 -23.12
C GLY A 684 14.78 -10.28 -23.42
N PHE A 685 15.34 -10.93 -24.43
CA PHE A 685 14.96 -12.27 -24.91
C PHE A 685 15.35 -13.41 -23.98
N ASP A 686 16.18 -13.17 -22.96
CA ASP A 686 16.50 -14.19 -21.95
C ASP A 686 15.39 -14.31 -20.90
N THR A 687 14.48 -13.33 -20.83
CA THR A 687 13.31 -13.44 -19.94
C THR A 687 12.30 -14.47 -20.46
N PRO A 688 11.71 -15.31 -19.60
CA PRO A 688 10.65 -16.23 -20.00
C PRO A 688 9.48 -15.51 -20.69
N GLU A 689 9.13 -14.33 -20.20
CA GLU A 689 8.00 -13.55 -20.68
C GLU A 689 8.17 -13.11 -22.14
N LEU A 690 9.36 -12.66 -22.55
CA LEU A 690 9.61 -12.27 -23.93
C LEU A 690 9.98 -13.47 -24.82
N ARG A 691 10.69 -14.47 -24.28
CA ARG A 691 11.04 -15.71 -24.99
C ARG A 691 9.80 -16.48 -25.44
N LEU A 692 8.79 -16.57 -24.57
CA LEU A 692 7.52 -17.25 -24.84
C LEU A 692 6.48 -16.34 -25.51
N ALA A 693 6.76 -15.04 -25.66
CA ALA A 693 5.81 -14.11 -26.27
C ALA A 693 5.57 -14.40 -27.76
N GLY A 694 4.35 -14.14 -28.24
CA GLY A 694 4.02 -14.28 -29.67
C GLY A 694 4.84 -13.36 -30.59
N PRO A 695 4.87 -13.63 -31.92
CA PRO A 695 5.73 -12.93 -32.88
C PRO A 695 5.62 -11.40 -32.85
N GLY A 696 4.41 -10.87 -32.63
CA GLY A 696 4.16 -9.42 -32.58
C GLY A 696 4.87 -8.72 -31.42
N ARG A 697 4.84 -9.28 -30.20
CA ARG A 697 5.50 -8.70 -29.02
C ARG A 697 7.02 -8.76 -29.14
N ARG A 698 7.56 -9.85 -29.69
CA ARG A 698 9.00 -9.98 -30.01
C ARG A 698 9.45 -8.97 -31.07
N ARG A 699 8.66 -8.80 -32.14
CA ARG A 699 8.92 -7.79 -33.18
C ARG A 699 8.90 -6.37 -32.60
N LEU A 700 7.91 -6.04 -31.76
CA LEU A 700 7.83 -4.74 -31.10
C LEU A 700 9.06 -4.45 -30.23
N HIS A 701 9.55 -5.45 -29.48
CA HIS A 701 10.78 -5.29 -28.69
C HIS A 701 11.99 -4.98 -29.57
N ARG A 702 12.20 -5.72 -30.67
CA ARG A 702 13.27 -5.42 -31.65
C ARG A 702 13.14 -4.02 -32.24
N GLU A 703 11.92 -3.62 -32.61
CA GLU A 703 11.66 -2.28 -33.12
C GLU A 703 11.96 -1.19 -32.09
N MET A 704 11.70 -1.45 -30.80
CA MET A 704 12.05 -0.51 -29.74
C MET A 704 13.56 -0.35 -29.57
N VAL A 705 14.30 -1.47 -29.56
CA VAL A 705 15.76 -1.52 -29.44
C VAL A 705 16.44 -0.90 -30.67
N ALA A 706 15.94 -1.18 -31.87
CA ALA A 706 16.46 -0.64 -33.13
C ALA A 706 16.35 0.89 -33.26
N ARG A 707 15.60 1.56 -32.36
CA ARG A 707 15.58 3.03 -32.31
C ARG A 707 16.83 3.60 -31.66
N TRP A 708 17.58 2.85 -30.86
CA TRP A 708 18.77 3.37 -30.18
C TRP A 708 19.92 3.52 -31.18
N ASP A 709 20.48 4.71 -31.29
CA ASP A 709 21.66 4.96 -32.11
C ASP A 709 22.94 4.67 -31.33
N ALA A 710 22.92 4.93 -30.01
CA ALA A 710 24.00 4.58 -29.10
C ALA A 710 23.46 4.06 -27.77
N LEU A 711 24.19 3.14 -27.15
CA LEU A 711 23.92 2.57 -25.83
C LEU A 711 25.13 2.70 -24.92
N VAL A 712 24.94 3.23 -23.71
CA VAL A 712 26.00 3.31 -22.69
C VAL A 712 26.28 1.92 -22.11
N SER A 713 27.55 1.57 -21.99
CA SER A 713 28.03 0.30 -21.42
C SER A 713 28.85 0.55 -20.14
N PRO A 714 28.40 0.09 -18.96
CA PRO A 714 29.16 0.17 -17.71
C PRO A 714 30.32 -0.82 -17.60
N SER A 715 30.25 -1.94 -18.32
CA SER A 715 31.25 -3.01 -18.21
C SER A 715 31.21 -3.98 -19.39
N GLU A 716 32.29 -4.75 -19.56
CA GLU A 716 32.30 -5.85 -20.53
C GLU A 716 31.22 -6.90 -20.23
N GLU A 717 30.91 -7.10 -18.95
CA GLU A 717 29.88 -8.05 -18.54
C GLU A 717 28.46 -7.60 -18.94
N PHE A 718 28.21 -6.28 -18.98
CA PHE A 718 26.96 -5.73 -19.50
C PHE A 718 26.77 -6.08 -20.98
N GLU A 719 27.86 -6.11 -21.75
CA GLU A 719 27.83 -6.49 -23.17
C GLU A 719 27.49 -7.98 -23.35
N ARG A 720 28.07 -8.84 -22.51
CA ARG A 720 27.82 -10.30 -22.52
C ARG A 720 26.39 -10.67 -22.15
N THR A 721 25.75 -9.85 -21.31
CA THR A 721 24.40 -10.07 -20.80
C THR A 721 23.37 -9.20 -21.51
N PHE A 722 23.21 -7.95 -21.09
CA PHE A 722 22.14 -7.05 -21.54
C PHE A 722 22.17 -6.80 -23.05
N VAL A 723 23.34 -6.46 -23.63
CA VAL A 723 23.45 -6.12 -25.06
C VAL A 723 23.06 -7.34 -25.92
N ARG A 724 23.64 -8.49 -25.60
CA ARG A 724 23.30 -9.77 -26.25
C ARG A 724 21.82 -10.11 -26.11
N ALA A 725 21.27 -10.01 -24.90
CA ALA A 725 19.89 -10.41 -24.60
C ALA A 725 18.85 -9.53 -25.31
N ASN A 726 19.18 -8.28 -25.62
CA ASN A 726 18.31 -7.38 -26.37
C ASN A 726 18.60 -7.39 -27.89
N GLU A 727 19.53 -8.23 -28.36
CA GLU A 727 19.98 -8.30 -29.76
C GLU A 727 20.43 -6.91 -30.31
N TYR A 728 21.01 -6.06 -29.46
CA TYR A 728 21.45 -4.73 -29.87
C TYR A 728 22.75 -4.82 -30.68
N THR A 729 22.79 -4.11 -31.81
CA THR A 729 23.91 -4.14 -32.78
C THR A 729 24.44 -2.75 -33.13
N GLY A 730 23.93 -1.70 -32.48
CA GLY A 730 24.38 -0.32 -32.70
C GLY A 730 25.65 0.04 -31.93
N GLU A 731 25.92 1.34 -31.84
CA GLU A 731 27.12 1.88 -31.19
C GLU A 731 27.08 1.67 -29.67
N LEU A 732 28.18 1.17 -29.10
CA LEU A 732 28.36 1.01 -27.66
C LEU A 732 29.34 2.07 -27.13
N LEU A 733 28.88 2.92 -26.23
CA LEU A 733 29.71 3.89 -25.51
C LEU A 733 30.26 3.23 -24.24
N ARG A 734 31.48 2.69 -24.33
CA ARG A 734 32.18 1.99 -23.22
C ARG A 734 32.81 2.98 -22.24
N THR A 735 31.95 3.71 -21.54
CA THR A 735 32.36 4.89 -20.76
C THR A 735 32.22 4.72 -19.25
N GLY A 736 31.49 3.70 -18.79
CA GLY A 736 30.87 3.72 -17.46
C GLY A 736 29.51 4.42 -17.52
N LEU A 737 28.72 4.32 -16.45
CA LEU A 737 27.44 5.04 -16.36
C LEU A 737 27.68 6.49 -15.90
N PRO A 738 27.17 7.51 -16.61
CA PRO A 738 27.26 8.92 -16.18
C PRO A 738 26.85 9.17 -14.73
N ARG A 739 25.84 8.46 -14.22
CA ARG A 739 25.44 8.57 -12.81
C ARG A 739 26.52 8.13 -11.83
N ASN A 740 27.37 7.17 -12.19
CA ASN A 740 28.39 6.62 -11.30
C ASN A 740 29.62 7.52 -11.16
N ASP A 741 29.74 8.60 -11.95
CA ASP A 741 30.83 9.58 -11.84
C ASP A 741 31.01 10.10 -10.42
N VAL A 742 29.90 10.44 -9.75
CA VAL A 742 29.92 10.94 -8.38
C VAL A 742 30.28 9.87 -7.36
N LEU A 743 30.05 8.60 -7.65
CA LEU A 743 30.37 7.49 -6.75
C LEU A 743 31.86 7.14 -6.84
N VAL A 744 32.44 7.12 -8.04
CA VAL A 744 33.90 6.92 -8.21
C VAL A 744 34.67 8.08 -7.57
N ARG A 745 34.16 9.31 -7.71
CA ARG A 745 34.79 10.55 -7.21
C ARG A 745 34.19 11.02 -5.88
N TRP A 746 33.76 10.09 -5.02
CA TRP A 746 33.03 10.41 -3.79
C TRP A 746 33.80 11.28 -2.78
N ASN A 747 35.13 11.23 -2.80
CA ASN A 747 36.00 11.98 -1.87
C ASN A 747 36.17 13.46 -2.30
N GLU A 748 35.72 13.84 -3.48
CA GLU A 748 35.82 15.23 -3.92
C GLU A 748 34.94 16.16 -3.06
N PRO A 749 35.34 17.44 -2.87
CA PRO A 749 34.61 18.37 -2.02
C PRO A 749 33.12 18.47 -2.34
N ALA A 750 32.75 18.56 -3.63
CA ALA A 750 31.35 18.71 -4.04
C ALA A 750 30.47 17.51 -3.64
N GLN A 751 31.01 16.29 -3.70
CA GLN A 751 30.33 15.05 -3.35
C GLN A 751 30.22 14.90 -1.82
N ARG A 752 31.23 15.35 -1.07
CA ARG A 752 31.18 15.43 0.39
C ARG A 752 30.17 16.46 0.88
N ASP A 753 30.08 17.62 0.23
CA ASP A 753 29.05 18.63 0.52
C ASP A 753 27.65 18.08 0.22
N ARG A 754 27.49 17.37 -0.90
CA ARG A 754 26.25 16.68 -1.27
C ARG A 754 25.85 15.59 -0.24
N ALA A 755 26.81 14.80 0.23
CA ALA A 755 26.58 13.83 1.30
C ALA A 755 26.18 14.50 2.62
N THR A 756 26.82 15.64 2.95
CA THR A 756 26.50 16.43 4.15
C THR A 756 25.08 16.99 4.09
N ALA A 757 24.70 17.61 2.97
CA ALA A 757 23.35 18.09 2.75
C ALA A 757 22.31 16.96 2.81
N THR A 758 22.65 15.77 2.30
CA THR A 758 21.80 14.58 2.40
C THR A 758 21.65 14.13 3.86
N ARG A 759 22.72 14.16 4.64
CA ARG A 759 22.73 13.81 6.07
C ARG A 759 21.87 14.76 6.90
N GLU A 760 21.95 16.06 6.61
CA GLU A 760 21.09 17.10 7.20
C GLU A 760 19.63 16.90 6.82
N ARG A 761 19.35 16.62 5.54
CA ARG A 761 17.99 16.36 5.03
C ARG A 761 17.37 15.10 5.63
N LEU A 762 18.17 14.07 5.91
CA LEU A 762 17.75 12.87 6.64
C LEU A 762 17.70 13.07 8.16
N GLN A 763 18.17 14.21 8.67
CA GLN A 763 18.24 14.53 10.10
C GLN A 763 18.95 13.42 10.89
N ILE A 764 20.13 13.02 10.39
CA ILE A 764 21.01 12.04 11.03
C ILE A 764 21.88 12.79 12.05
N ALA A 765 21.89 12.31 13.30
CA ALA A 765 22.69 12.92 14.37
C ALA A 765 24.20 12.83 14.09
N ALA A 766 24.97 13.80 14.59
CA ALA A 766 26.42 13.81 14.47
C ALA A 766 27.04 12.50 14.99
N GLY A 767 28.11 12.02 14.34
CA GLY A 767 28.82 10.79 14.74
C GLY A 767 28.15 9.46 14.35
N ARG A 768 26.84 9.44 14.05
CA ARG A 768 26.15 8.20 13.64
C ARG A 768 26.56 7.72 12.25
N LYS A 769 26.83 6.41 12.15
CA LYS A 769 27.05 5.67 10.90
C LYS A 769 25.71 5.48 10.17
N VAL A 770 25.74 5.29 8.86
CA VAL A 770 24.55 5.18 8.01
C VAL A 770 24.53 3.85 7.28
N LEU A 771 23.51 3.04 7.55
CA LEU A 771 23.23 1.81 6.80
C LEU A 771 22.13 2.10 5.79
N LEU A 772 22.44 2.02 4.49
CA LEU A 772 21.41 2.08 3.46
C LEU A 772 20.84 0.68 3.25
N TYR A 773 19.55 0.48 3.56
CA TYR A 773 18.84 -0.77 3.27
C TYR A 773 17.97 -0.62 2.02
N ALA A 774 18.37 -1.28 0.93
CA ALA A 774 17.72 -1.20 -0.37
C ALA A 774 17.35 -2.61 -0.89
N PRO A 775 16.27 -3.23 -0.39
CA PRO A 775 15.84 -4.56 -0.82
C PRO A 775 15.19 -4.54 -2.22
N THR A 776 15.21 -5.69 -2.87
CA THR A 776 14.60 -5.91 -4.18
C THR A 776 13.09 -6.08 -4.06
N PHE A 777 12.34 -5.49 -4.99
CA PHE A 777 10.89 -5.68 -5.10
C PHE A 777 10.52 -7.15 -5.36
N ARG A 778 9.51 -7.63 -4.65
CA ARG A 778 8.85 -8.93 -4.88
C ARG A 778 7.43 -8.70 -5.39
N ASP A 779 6.96 -9.53 -6.31
CA ASP A 779 5.65 -9.32 -6.95
C ASP A 779 4.49 -9.32 -5.94
N GLY A 780 4.61 -10.07 -4.82
CA GLY A 780 3.67 -10.05 -3.69
C GLY A 780 3.84 -8.88 -2.70
N ALA A 781 4.92 -8.08 -2.80
CA ALA A 781 5.22 -7.00 -1.85
C ALA A 781 4.53 -5.67 -2.18
N ARG A 782 3.73 -5.62 -3.26
CA ARG A 782 3.07 -4.40 -3.71
C ARG A 782 2.18 -3.83 -2.61
N ASP A 783 2.43 -2.59 -2.23
CA ASP A 783 1.72 -1.88 -1.16
C ASP A 783 1.73 -2.55 0.25
N SER A 784 2.51 -3.63 0.48
CA SER A 784 2.58 -4.35 1.77
C SER A 784 3.85 -4.09 2.58
N GLY A 785 4.95 -3.71 1.92
CA GLY A 785 6.27 -3.54 2.56
C GLY A 785 6.99 -4.85 2.84
N ALA A 786 6.50 -5.97 2.31
CA ALA A 786 7.04 -7.32 2.54
C ALA A 786 8.47 -7.54 2.02
N SER A 787 9.05 -6.63 1.22
CA SER A 787 10.47 -6.71 0.87
C SER A 787 11.39 -6.28 2.02
N ILE A 788 10.87 -5.66 3.08
CA ILE A 788 11.61 -5.31 4.30
C ILE A 788 11.55 -6.53 5.23
N ARG A 789 12.56 -7.39 5.12
CA ARG A 789 12.61 -8.67 5.85
C ARG A 789 13.45 -8.65 7.12
N VAL A 790 14.36 -7.69 7.19
CA VAL A 790 15.15 -7.47 8.39
C VAL A 790 14.21 -7.06 9.52
N ASP A 791 14.35 -7.70 10.67
CA ASP A 791 13.70 -7.23 11.89
C ASP A 791 14.34 -5.90 12.31
N LEU A 792 13.73 -4.80 11.87
CA LEU A 792 14.20 -3.45 12.16
C LEU A 792 14.16 -3.15 13.66
N THR A 793 13.24 -3.76 14.41
CA THR A 793 13.14 -3.58 15.86
C THR A 793 14.35 -4.19 16.54
N ALA A 794 14.69 -5.44 16.22
CA ALA A 794 15.87 -6.11 16.74
C ALA A 794 17.17 -5.41 16.32
N LEU A 795 17.25 -4.94 15.06
CA LEU A 795 18.41 -4.21 14.56
C LEU A 795 18.62 -2.88 15.30
N VAL A 796 17.55 -2.10 15.49
CA VAL A 796 17.61 -0.83 16.22
C VAL A 796 17.92 -1.05 17.70
N ALA A 797 17.34 -2.08 18.33
CA ALA A 797 17.67 -2.41 19.72
C ALA A 797 19.17 -2.74 19.90
N ALA A 798 19.82 -3.35 18.90
CA ALA A 798 21.22 -3.73 18.98
C ALA A 798 22.21 -2.62 18.58
N LEU A 799 21.82 -1.72 17.66
CA LEU A 799 22.74 -0.79 16.99
C LEU A 799 22.21 0.66 16.88
N GLY A 800 21.03 0.94 17.44
CA GLY A 800 20.29 2.19 17.26
C GLY A 800 20.94 3.43 17.88
N GLU A 801 21.96 3.29 18.71
CA GLU A 801 22.75 4.43 19.22
C GLU A 801 23.85 4.84 18.23
N GLU A 802 24.46 3.86 17.55
CA GLU A 802 25.58 4.09 16.63
C GLU A 802 25.16 4.26 15.16
N TRP A 803 24.08 3.59 14.74
CA TRP A 803 23.70 3.45 13.34
C TRP A 803 22.35 4.09 13.07
N THR A 804 22.23 4.83 11.98
CA THR A 804 20.95 5.20 11.37
C THR A 804 20.70 4.34 10.14
N VAL A 805 19.54 3.67 10.10
CA VAL A 805 19.13 2.84 8.97
C VAL A 805 18.26 3.66 8.03
N VAL A 806 18.69 3.85 6.79
CA VAL A 806 17.91 4.51 5.74
C VAL A 806 17.28 3.43 4.88
N VAL A 807 15.96 3.27 4.95
CA VAL A 807 15.25 2.24 4.20
C VAL A 807 14.76 2.82 2.87
N ARG A 808 15.21 2.24 1.75
CA ARG A 808 14.87 2.64 0.39
C ARG A 808 14.18 1.46 -0.33
N PRO A 809 12.88 1.24 -0.07
CA PRO A 809 12.13 0.20 -0.76
C PRO A 809 11.84 0.62 -2.21
N HIS A 810 11.38 -0.33 -3.02
CA HIS A 810 10.97 -0.03 -4.39
C HIS A 810 9.74 0.90 -4.42
N TYR A 811 9.59 1.69 -5.48
CA TYR A 811 8.52 2.70 -5.58
C TYR A 811 7.09 2.12 -5.70
N TYR A 812 6.96 0.80 -5.88
CA TYR A 812 5.67 0.07 -5.82
C TYR A 812 5.29 -0.38 -4.40
N GLU A 813 6.19 -0.22 -3.43
CA GLU A 813 5.96 -0.62 -2.05
C GLU A 813 5.57 0.56 -1.18
N ARG A 814 4.78 0.25 -0.16
CA ARG A 814 4.49 1.19 0.91
C ARG A 814 5.20 0.71 2.16
N PHE A 815 6.09 1.56 2.64
CA PHE A 815 6.71 1.41 3.95
C PHE A 815 6.35 2.62 4.79
N THR A 816 6.12 2.42 6.08
CA THR A 816 6.01 3.51 7.06
C THR A 816 6.88 3.13 8.23
N VAL A 817 7.82 4.00 8.57
CA VAL A 817 8.66 3.83 9.75
C VAL A 817 7.76 3.81 10.99
N ALA A 818 7.83 2.73 11.77
CA ALA A 818 7.19 2.66 13.07
C ALA A 818 7.74 3.76 13.97
N ARG A 819 6.88 4.39 14.76
CA ARG A 819 7.22 5.61 15.53
C ARG A 819 8.35 5.35 16.51
N GLU A 820 8.31 4.19 17.14
CA GLU A 820 9.28 3.68 18.12
C GLU A 820 10.69 3.61 17.48
N LEU A 821 10.75 3.32 16.18
CA LEU A 821 12.01 3.22 15.42
C LEU A 821 12.45 4.55 14.80
N GLY A 822 11.62 5.60 14.87
CA GLY A 822 11.84 6.88 14.18
C GLY A 822 13.13 7.60 14.60
N HIS A 823 13.68 7.31 15.78
CA HIS A 823 14.96 7.86 16.22
C HIS A 823 16.16 7.30 15.44
N ALA A 824 16.08 6.05 14.96
CA ALA A 824 17.17 5.35 14.29
C ALA A 824 16.88 4.94 12.83
N VAL A 825 15.62 4.98 12.38
CA VAL A 825 15.24 4.59 11.02
C VAL A 825 14.75 5.81 10.25
N ARG A 826 15.14 5.93 8.98
CA ARG A 826 14.74 7.01 8.06
C ARG A 826 14.13 6.42 6.79
N ASP A 827 13.13 7.10 6.26
CA ASP A 827 12.51 6.76 4.98
C ASP A 827 13.29 7.42 3.83
N GLY A 828 13.90 6.62 2.98
CA GLY A 828 14.69 7.09 1.85
C GLY A 828 13.87 7.42 0.61
N ARG A 829 12.55 7.19 0.55
CA ARG A 829 11.75 7.27 -0.70
C ARG A 829 11.67 8.66 -1.34
N ASP A 830 11.74 9.72 -0.54
CA ASP A 830 11.60 11.10 -1.02
C ASP A 830 12.87 11.63 -1.73
N PHE A 831 13.93 10.83 -1.79
CA PHE A 831 15.13 11.12 -2.57
C PHE A 831 14.91 10.69 -4.02
N THR A 832 14.91 11.66 -4.94
CA THR A 832 14.70 11.37 -6.37
C THR A 832 15.92 10.67 -6.97
N ASP A 833 17.13 11.13 -6.60
CA ASP A 833 18.39 10.51 -7.01
C ASP A 833 18.88 9.54 -5.93
N LEU A 834 19.08 8.28 -6.31
CA LEU A 834 19.57 7.25 -5.39
C LEU A 834 21.00 7.54 -4.93
N ASN A 835 21.80 8.23 -5.75
CA ASN A 835 23.21 8.46 -5.48
C ASN A 835 23.44 9.38 -4.26
N ASP A 836 22.47 10.22 -3.90
CA ASP A 836 22.48 10.97 -2.64
C ASP A 836 22.59 10.00 -1.44
N LEU A 837 21.78 8.94 -1.46
CA LEU A 837 21.73 7.94 -0.40
C LEU A 837 22.96 7.03 -0.41
N LEU A 838 23.49 6.70 -1.59
CA LEU A 838 24.72 5.90 -1.71
C LEU A 838 25.90 6.67 -1.10
N LEU A 839 26.07 7.95 -1.46
CA LEU A 839 27.18 8.80 -1.00
C LEU A 839 27.21 8.99 0.52
N VAL A 840 26.05 9.14 1.16
CA VAL A 840 25.95 9.34 2.62
C VAL A 840 26.12 8.05 3.43
N SER A 841 26.00 6.87 2.81
CA SER A 841 25.98 5.59 3.52
C SER A 841 27.38 5.00 3.75
N ASP A 842 27.60 4.47 4.95
CA ASP A 842 28.84 3.78 5.33
C ASP A 842 28.84 2.30 4.91
N ALA A 843 27.65 1.70 4.81
CA ALA A 843 27.45 0.37 4.26
C ALA A 843 26.12 0.26 3.50
N LEU A 844 26.08 -0.64 2.53
CA LEU A 844 24.87 -1.03 1.81
C LEU A 844 24.39 -2.40 2.31
N LEU A 845 23.12 -2.49 2.70
CA LEU A 845 22.39 -3.73 2.86
C LEU A 845 21.43 -3.89 1.67
N THR A 846 21.59 -4.97 0.92
CA THR A 846 20.71 -5.28 -0.22
C THR A 846 20.60 -6.80 -0.38
N ASP A 847 20.04 -7.27 -1.48
CA ASP A 847 19.80 -8.69 -1.76
C ASP A 847 20.20 -9.02 -3.22
N TYR A 848 19.25 -8.95 -4.15
CA TYR A 848 19.37 -9.30 -5.58
C TYR A 848 19.29 -8.05 -6.48
N SER A 849 19.56 -6.88 -5.90
CA SER A 849 19.36 -5.59 -6.55
C SER A 849 20.59 -5.17 -7.34
N SER A 850 20.38 -4.53 -8.51
CA SER A 850 21.47 -3.97 -9.31
C SER A 850 22.21 -2.82 -8.61
N VAL A 851 21.67 -2.27 -7.51
CA VAL A 851 22.33 -1.20 -6.75
C VAL A 851 23.71 -1.62 -6.19
N MET A 852 23.94 -2.93 -5.95
CA MET A 852 25.24 -3.40 -5.47
C MET A 852 26.37 -3.12 -6.46
N PHE A 853 26.09 -3.11 -7.77
CA PHE A 853 27.09 -2.79 -8.79
C PHE A 853 27.44 -1.30 -8.78
N ASP A 854 26.45 -0.42 -8.63
CA ASP A 854 26.70 1.02 -8.54
C ASP A 854 27.45 1.36 -7.25
N TYR A 855 27.02 0.77 -6.12
CA TYR A 855 27.62 1.00 -4.80
C TYR A 855 29.06 0.52 -4.71
N ALA A 856 29.40 -0.54 -5.45
CA ALA A 856 30.77 -1.05 -5.50
C ALA A 856 31.79 0.02 -5.91
N ASN A 857 31.39 1.06 -6.67
CA ASN A 857 32.27 2.18 -7.03
C ASN A 857 32.76 3.00 -5.83
N LEU A 858 32.07 2.95 -4.68
CA LEU A 858 32.49 3.66 -3.47
C LEU A 858 33.63 2.95 -2.72
N GLY A 859 33.87 1.66 -2.99
CA GLY A 859 34.81 0.84 -2.23
C GLY A 859 34.37 0.58 -0.78
N ARG A 860 33.07 0.75 -0.49
CA ARG A 860 32.48 0.57 0.85
C ARG A 860 31.82 -0.81 1.00
N PRO A 861 31.71 -1.34 2.22
CA PRO A 861 31.15 -2.66 2.49
C PRO A 861 29.71 -2.85 1.97
N ILE A 862 29.47 -4.01 1.37
CA ILE A 862 28.15 -4.47 0.90
C ILE A 862 27.78 -5.73 1.70
N LEU A 863 26.57 -5.78 2.24
CA LEU A 863 26.00 -6.90 2.97
C LEU A 863 24.78 -7.40 2.20
N LEU A 864 24.66 -8.72 2.01
CA LEU A 864 23.60 -9.33 1.20
C LEU A 864 22.61 -10.11 2.08
N PHE A 865 21.44 -9.55 2.36
CA PHE A 865 20.39 -10.19 3.15
C PHE A 865 19.52 -11.12 2.30
N THR A 866 19.83 -12.40 2.30
CA THR A 866 19.37 -13.41 1.33
C THR A 866 18.70 -14.60 2.00
N ASP A 867 17.81 -14.36 2.98
CA ASP A 867 17.09 -15.40 3.72
C ASP A 867 16.17 -16.31 2.86
N ASP A 868 15.88 -15.91 1.62
CA ASP A 868 15.04 -16.64 0.66
C ASP A 868 15.81 -17.08 -0.60
N TYR A 869 17.14 -17.18 -0.54
CA TYR A 869 17.92 -17.39 -1.77
C TYR A 869 17.49 -18.63 -2.57
N ASP A 870 17.17 -19.72 -1.87
CA ASP A 870 16.71 -20.98 -2.49
C ASP A 870 15.35 -20.86 -3.19
N ASP A 871 14.44 -20.09 -2.60
CA ASP A 871 13.14 -19.81 -3.21
C ASP A 871 13.29 -18.81 -4.36
N TYR A 872 14.14 -17.80 -4.18
CA TYR A 872 14.38 -16.78 -5.19
C TYR A 872 14.97 -17.39 -6.47
N ARG A 873 15.95 -18.30 -6.35
CA ARG A 873 16.56 -18.96 -7.53
C ARG A 873 15.59 -19.87 -8.27
N SER A 874 14.57 -20.41 -7.60
CA SER A 874 13.63 -21.38 -8.18
C SER A 874 12.38 -20.73 -8.81
N VAL A 875 11.96 -19.56 -8.32
CA VAL A 875 10.73 -18.88 -8.75
C VAL A 875 10.98 -17.62 -9.61
N ALA A 876 12.16 -16.98 -9.52
CA ALA A 876 12.41 -15.71 -10.19
C ALA A 876 12.58 -15.82 -11.73
N ARG A 877 12.58 -14.67 -12.40
CA ARG A 877 12.76 -14.45 -13.86
C ARG A 877 14.07 -15.05 -14.47
N GLY A 878 14.85 -15.79 -13.67
CA GLY A 878 16.21 -16.24 -13.92
C GLY A 878 17.23 -15.13 -13.61
N THR A 879 18.40 -15.53 -13.10
CA THR A 879 19.56 -14.66 -12.88
C THR A 879 20.70 -15.10 -13.79
N TYR A 880 21.51 -14.15 -14.26
CA TYR A 880 22.70 -14.46 -15.04
C TYR A 880 23.81 -15.11 -14.22
N TYR A 881 23.73 -14.99 -12.89
CA TYR A 881 24.76 -15.45 -11.97
C TYR A 881 24.16 -16.22 -10.80
N ASP A 882 24.93 -17.18 -10.32
CA ASP A 882 24.80 -17.74 -8.99
C ASP A 882 25.46 -16.77 -7.99
N LEU A 883 24.66 -16.16 -7.13
CA LEU A 883 25.07 -15.05 -6.27
C LEU A 883 26.26 -15.40 -5.34
N PRO A 884 26.32 -16.57 -4.67
CA PRO A 884 27.48 -16.97 -3.87
C PRO A 884 28.80 -16.92 -4.64
N GLY A 885 28.79 -17.21 -5.94
CA GLY A 885 29.99 -17.20 -6.78
C GLY A 885 30.50 -15.81 -7.14
N ILE A 886 29.67 -14.77 -7.00
CA ILE A 886 30.01 -13.39 -7.37
C ILE A 886 29.86 -12.39 -6.22
N ALA A 887 29.45 -12.81 -5.02
CA ALA A 887 29.10 -11.90 -3.95
C ALA A 887 30.27 -10.94 -3.57
N PRO A 888 30.05 -9.61 -3.55
CA PRO A 888 31.06 -8.65 -3.11
C PRO A 888 31.16 -8.56 -1.57
N GLY A 889 30.33 -9.30 -0.83
CA GLY A 889 30.30 -9.29 0.62
C GLY A 889 29.50 -10.45 1.19
N PRO A 890 29.39 -10.56 2.52
CA PRO A 890 28.77 -11.71 3.16
C PRO A 890 27.28 -11.82 2.82
N MET A 891 26.85 -13.05 2.57
CA MET A 891 25.44 -13.43 2.47
C MET A 891 24.93 -13.79 3.85
N LEU A 892 23.87 -13.12 4.28
CA LEU A 892 23.29 -13.16 5.61
C LEU A 892 21.85 -13.65 5.50
N SER A 893 21.42 -14.53 6.38
CA SER A 893 20.07 -15.09 6.42
C SER A 893 19.30 -14.67 7.66
N THR A 894 19.95 -14.05 8.65
CA THR A 894 19.29 -13.59 9.88
C THR A 894 19.69 -12.18 10.30
N THR A 895 18.79 -11.47 11.00
CA THR A 895 19.11 -10.16 11.59
C THR A 895 20.28 -10.24 12.57
N GLY A 896 20.46 -11.39 13.26
CA GLY A 896 21.58 -11.60 14.18
C GLY A 896 22.94 -11.59 13.46
N GLU A 897 23.03 -12.25 12.31
CA GLU A 897 24.25 -12.23 11.47
C GLU A 897 24.54 -10.83 10.93
N LEU A 898 23.50 -10.09 10.53
CA LEU A 898 23.62 -8.68 10.14
C LEU A 898 24.19 -7.81 11.28
N VAL A 899 23.67 -7.97 12.49
CA VAL A 899 24.17 -7.24 13.67
C VAL A 899 25.64 -7.59 13.93
N ALA A 900 26.01 -8.86 13.85
CA ALA A 900 27.39 -9.29 14.03
C ALA A 900 28.33 -8.65 12.99
N ALA A 901 27.93 -8.64 11.72
CA ALA A 901 28.69 -8.01 10.64
C ALA A 901 28.85 -6.49 10.81
N LEU A 902 27.82 -5.80 11.31
CA LEU A 902 27.84 -4.34 11.50
C LEU A 902 28.65 -3.89 12.74
N ARG A 903 28.81 -4.76 13.74
CA ARG A 903 29.63 -4.48 14.93
C ARG A 903 31.12 -4.37 14.58
N ASP A 904 31.60 -5.19 13.64
CA ASP A 904 32.97 -5.11 13.14
C ASP A 904 33.01 -5.07 11.60
N LEU A 905 32.53 -3.95 11.07
CA LEU A 905 32.47 -3.76 9.63
C LEU A 905 33.87 -3.71 8.99
N ARG A 906 34.90 -3.34 9.75
CA ARG A 906 36.28 -3.30 9.26
C ARG A 906 36.80 -4.71 9.00
N ALA A 907 36.59 -5.64 9.93
CA ALA A 907 36.94 -7.04 9.72
C ALA A 907 36.19 -7.64 8.51
N VAL A 908 34.91 -7.31 8.32
CA VAL A 908 34.16 -7.72 7.13
C VAL A 908 34.81 -7.18 5.86
N GLN A 909 35.19 -5.89 5.84
CA GLN A 909 35.85 -5.29 4.67
C GLN A 909 37.18 -5.97 4.35
N ASP A 910 38.01 -6.22 5.37
CA ASP A 910 39.31 -6.86 5.21
C ASP A 910 39.17 -8.31 4.72
N GLN A 911 38.21 -9.07 5.25
CA GLN A 911 37.91 -10.44 4.82
C GLN A 911 37.43 -10.50 3.36
N TRP A 912 36.63 -9.53 2.92
CA TRP A 912 36.00 -9.53 1.59
C TRP A 912 36.74 -8.69 0.54
N ALA A 913 37.89 -8.09 0.87
CA ALA A 913 38.65 -7.24 -0.05
C ALA A 913 38.97 -7.91 -1.41
N GLY A 914 39.39 -9.19 -1.38
CA GLY A 914 39.70 -9.95 -2.60
C GLY A 914 38.47 -10.21 -3.50
N PRO A 915 37.40 -10.85 -2.99
CA PRO A 915 36.13 -10.98 -3.71
C PRO A 915 35.57 -9.65 -4.23
N TYR A 916 35.61 -8.59 -3.43
CA TYR A 916 35.13 -7.25 -3.80
C TYR A 916 35.92 -6.67 -4.99
N ALA A 917 37.25 -6.78 -4.97
CA ALA A 917 38.08 -6.30 -6.08
C ALA A 917 37.79 -7.07 -7.39
N ARG A 918 37.56 -8.38 -7.32
CA ARG A 918 37.14 -9.19 -8.50
C ARG A 918 35.76 -8.78 -9.01
N PHE A 919 34.84 -8.47 -8.09
CA PHE A 919 33.52 -7.96 -8.44
C PHE A 919 33.61 -6.64 -9.21
N GLN A 920 34.36 -5.66 -8.70
CA GLN A 920 34.59 -4.39 -9.39
C GLN A 920 35.26 -4.60 -10.76
N ALA A 921 36.32 -5.41 -10.83
CA ALA A 921 37.01 -5.69 -12.09
C ALA A 921 36.08 -6.28 -13.16
N ARG A 922 35.09 -7.08 -12.75
CA ARG A 922 34.12 -7.71 -13.66
C ARG A 922 32.98 -6.77 -14.05
N PHE A 923 32.36 -6.11 -13.08
CA PHE A 923 31.08 -5.41 -13.27
C PHE A 923 31.20 -3.88 -13.39
N ASN A 924 32.37 -3.32 -13.08
CA ASN A 924 32.65 -1.88 -13.09
C ASN A 924 33.84 -1.56 -14.01
N SER A 925 34.14 -2.43 -14.99
CA SER A 925 35.37 -2.37 -15.80
C SER A 925 35.52 -1.11 -16.66
N HIS A 926 34.45 -0.36 -16.92
CA HIS A 926 34.50 0.92 -17.64
C HIS A 926 34.28 2.14 -16.75
N GLU A 927 34.08 1.97 -15.44
CA GLU A 927 33.82 3.08 -14.52
C GLU A 927 35.11 3.87 -14.26
N THR A 928 35.18 5.09 -14.79
CA THR A 928 36.37 5.96 -14.70
C THR A 928 36.16 7.22 -13.86
N GLY A 929 34.92 7.56 -13.52
CA GLY A 929 34.57 8.84 -12.90
C GLY A 929 34.37 10.00 -13.89
N TRP A 930 34.45 9.72 -15.20
CA TRP A 930 34.35 10.70 -16.29
C TRP A 930 33.39 10.26 -17.41
N ALA A 931 32.44 9.36 -17.11
CA ALA A 931 31.48 8.83 -18.05
C ALA A 931 30.60 9.92 -18.68
N SER A 932 30.14 10.90 -17.90
CA SER A 932 29.33 12.03 -18.39
C SER A 932 30.09 12.83 -19.45
N LYS A 933 31.36 13.11 -19.17
CA LYS A 933 32.28 13.78 -20.11
C LYS A 933 32.48 12.95 -21.37
N ALA A 934 32.79 11.66 -21.23
CA ALA A 934 33.06 10.79 -22.36
C ALA A 934 31.83 10.58 -23.26
N VAL A 935 30.64 10.45 -22.67
CA VAL A 935 29.38 10.38 -23.40
C VAL A 935 29.11 11.69 -24.16
N VAL A 936 29.35 12.85 -23.54
CA VAL A 936 29.20 14.14 -24.23
C VAL A 936 30.19 14.28 -25.39
N ASP A 937 31.46 13.87 -25.19
CA ASP A 937 32.50 13.92 -26.21
C ASP A 937 32.17 13.02 -27.42
N GLN A 938 31.61 11.83 -27.19
CA GLN A 938 31.33 10.85 -28.25
C GLN A 938 29.96 11.05 -28.90
N PHE A 939 28.90 11.16 -28.11
CA PHE A 939 27.53 11.22 -28.64
C PHE A 939 27.18 12.61 -29.17
N PHE A 940 27.72 13.69 -28.61
CA PHE A 940 27.43 15.06 -29.06
C PHE A 940 28.60 15.67 -29.85
N ALA A 941 29.48 14.85 -30.43
CA ALA A 941 30.67 15.29 -31.16
C ALA A 941 30.40 16.30 -32.30
N ASP A 942 29.20 16.28 -32.90
CA ASP A 942 28.78 17.22 -33.94
C ASP A 942 28.54 18.64 -33.43
N VAL A 943 28.41 18.83 -32.11
CA VAL A 943 28.25 20.13 -31.44
C VAL A 943 29.31 20.39 -30.36
N ALA A 944 29.97 19.34 -29.85
CA ALA A 944 31.05 19.41 -28.89
C ALA A 944 32.39 19.50 -29.65
N GLY A 945 32.97 20.70 -29.75
CA GLY A 945 34.37 20.85 -30.18
C GLY A 945 35.36 20.24 -29.17
N PRO A 946 36.65 20.06 -29.51
CA PRO A 946 37.65 19.57 -28.57
C PRO A 946 37.74 20.51 -27.35
N GLU A 947 37.82 19.92 -26.15
CA GLU A 947 37.93 20.66 -24.89
C GLU A 947 39.17 21.57 -24.95
N ARG A 948 38.97 22.89 -24.99
CA ARG A 948 40.10 23.82 -24.88
C ARG A 948 40.67 23.69 -23.47
N PRO A 949 41.98 23.44 -23.28
CA PRO A 949 42.56 23.37 -21.94
C PRO A 949 42.26 24.70 -21.23
N GLY A 950 41.49 24.61 -20.14
CA GLY A 950 41.11 25.75 -19.33
C GLY A 950 42.37 26.38 -18.74
N LYS A 951 42.51 27.70 -18.92
CA LYS A 951 43.41 28.49 -18.08
C LYS A 951 43.01 28.26 -16.62
N ASP A 952 43.97 27.84 -15.80
CA ASP A 952 43.91 27.97 -14.35
C ASP A 952 43.38 29.35 -13.98
N VAL A 953 42.13 29.43 -13.54
CA VAL A 953 41.65 30.59 -12.81
C VAL A 953 41.92 30.30 -11.35
N ARG A 954 43.15 30.62 -10.92
CA ARG A 954 43.37 31.01 -9.53
C ARG A 954 42.49 32.23 -9.26
N ARG A 955 41.40 32.07 -8.52
CA ARG A 955 40.91 33.00 -7.49
C ARG A 955 39.72 32.43 -6.75
#